data_AF-A0A955J6L6-F1
#
_entry.id   AF-A0A955J6L6-F1
#
_cell.length_a   1.000
_cell.length_b   1.000
_cell.length_c   1.000
_cell.angle_alpha   90.00
_cell.angle_beta   90.00
_cell.angle_gamma   90.00
#
_symmetry.space_group_name_H-M   'P 1'
#
loop_
_entity.id
_entity.type
_entity.pdbx_description
1 polymer ?
#
loop_
_entity_poly.entity_id
_entity_poly.type
_entity_poly.pdbx_seq_one_letter_code
_entity_poly.pdbx_strand_id
1 'polypeptide(L)'
;MAKHSRGFLKPCRDRKLVYSILFSPKEVIIVVKVSVGKPYNAMRSRIINNLQNKAFWWKFRVFFEREVTFRSFRQGYSIKHGFREEKVSSRILRHSFRSILKTGLLAVAFVVVTELFSKLAKNVSFTLGSDELGLLLSTVVTVTGVFLGLYFTALSAVAGNLFMRAPENLQNLFLRDRKGKQYIKTLVLTTIIGIYYLLLRSFGYDVGFLGPILVTILALYAVVRFMALGSQTFYFLHPGEAGSTLSGDAANAINDATAGTSGWKKPYLQKHYRKQARDALATLSDLVDFGIDPVKLSGSQLLDIAKFSGGLMIHYIGKKKQIPSDSLWFATKHEHQNWLLTEESAITMALNTGTSLQPKDIKNKLWFEEECLDIVLKVFKHLVETKQWGYAQLCLEVLVSVIEQLGSDFYEDVADLIIKRVNDAVEDTVINAENPENEDDKRGHIAIVDSIARLPIGVLVSLTRYMGERTCSDLLKEIDAIKWSRETSPYKNKMPGRLLIDLETTHRSYVSEVAIEGKQISPQWYIRTITTQQYLRFMNKYYEYVKSLNKDFYEDKLKKLLQKHKYLQTAHLTDRWIEFSNKLLSLGWRVQRLVDDCVEQKKVQDLPWTSIDPDTEKELLQGYNQEAIDKLALLITPLSTLPKAELKDLPDYFGQAYTFGLEAAYIAAMENNANRLKSLFPSVFAGALRAYQNTRADVEGWAEQSKILFSSEPIEDILTLSGFIKIYSELHHNEELWGVCQETWDNY
;
A
#
# COMPACT_ATOMS: atom_id res chain seq x y z
N MET A 1 -57.01 -63.06 2.85
CA MET A 1 -58.21 -63.19 3.71
C MET A 1 -57.77 -63.25 5.17
N ALA A 2 -58.39 -62.42 6.01
CA ALA A 2 -58.39 -62.39 7.50
C ALA A 2 -57.04 -62.13 8.20
N LYS A 3 -56.83 -60.98 8.90
CA LYS A 3 -57.34 -60.60 10.25
C LYS A 3 -56.84 -61.56 11.35
N HIS A 4 -56.46 -61.20 12.58
CA HIS A 4 -56.15 -59.97 13.34
C HIS A 4 -55.83 -60.45 14.78
N SER A 5 -55.32 -59.56 15.66
CA SER A 5 -55.28 -59.61 17.15
C SER A 5 -54.00 -60.18 17.79
N ARG A 6 -53.09 -59.34 18.35
CA ARG A 6 -53.11 -58.56 19.64
C ARG A 6 -52.85 -59.47 20.84
N GLY A 7 -52.04 -59.17 21.85
CA GLY A 7 -51.17 -58.08 22.34
C GLY A 7 -50.29 -58.73 23.47
N PHE A 8 -49.41 -58.12 24.25
CA PHE A 8 -49.38 -56.78 24.87
C PHE A 8 -48.10 -56.72 25.76
N LEU A 9 -47.25 -55.68 25.67
CA LEU A 9 -46.79 -54.71 26.71
C LEU A 9 -45.24 -54.65 26.67
N LYS A 10 -44.50 -53.53 26.72
CA LYS A 10 -44.74 -52.11 27.05
C LYS A 10 -43.61 -51.23 26.43
N PRO A 11 -43.78 -49.90 26.31
CA PRO A 11 -43.12 -49.06 25.29
C PRO A 11 -41.98 -48.15 25.79
N CYS A 12 -41.00 -47.88 24.92
CA CYS A 12 -40.08 -46.74 25.01
C CYS A 12 -40.66 -45.55 24.24
N ARG A 13 -40.68 -44.36 24.85
CA ARG A 13 -41.44 -43.18 24.43
C ARG A 13 -40.52 -42.10 23.89
N ASP A 14 -40.84 -41.60 22.69
CA ASP A 14 -40.31 -40.41 22.04
C ASP A 14 -40.27 -39.16 22.95
N ARG A 15 -39.24 -38.32 22.77
CA ARG A 15 -39.34 -36.87 22.98
C ARG A 15 -38.60 -36.10 21.88
N LYS A 16 -39.40 -35.48 21.00
CA LYS A 16 -39.06 -34.27 20.25
C LYS A 16 -38.71 -33.15 21.25
N LEU A 17 -37.69 -32.35 20.96
CA LEU A 17 -37.50 -31.03 21.56
C LEU A 17 -37.58 -29.97 20.47
N VAL A 18 -38.67 -29.21 20.56
CA VAL A 18 -38.99 -27.98 19.84
C VAL A 18 -38.28 -26.84 20.56
N TYR A 19 -37.51 -26.01 19.86
CA TYR A 19 -37.03 -24.74 20.40
C TYR A 19 -38.09 -23.66 20.14
N SER A 20 -38.84 -23.29 21.18
CA SER A 20 -39.65 -22.07 21.23
C SER A 20 -38.88 -21.00 21.98
N ILE A 21 -38.49 -19.93 21.29
CA ILE A 21 -37.84 -18.75 21.87
C ILE A 21 -38.95 -17.76 22.27
N LEU A 22 -39.17 -17.60 23.57
CA LEU A 22 -40.01 -16.54 24.14
C LEU A 22 -39.09 -15.43 24.65
N PHE A 23 -39.11 -14.28 23.99
CA PHE A 23 -38.46 -13.06 24.47
C PHE A 23 -39.39 -12.32 25.45
N SER A 24 -38.86 -11.97 26.61
CA SER A 24 -39.43 -10.95 27.50
C SER A 24 -38.32 -9.95 27.88
N PRO A 25 -38.58 -8.63 27.86
CA PRO A 25 -37.55 -7.61 27.95
C PRO A 25 -37.25 -7.29 29.41
N LYS A 26 -36.10 -7.76 29.90
CA LYS A 26 -35.33 -7.16 31.00
C LYS A 26 -33.95 -7.83 31.05
N GLU A 27 -32.97 -7.14 30.50
CA GLU A 27 -31.58 -7.58 30.43
C GLU A 27 -30.95 -7.74 31.81
N VAL A 28 -30.60 -8.98 32.16
CA VAL A 28 -29.36 -9.31 32.88
C VAL A 28 -28.86 -10.64 32.30
N ILE A 29 -27.86 -10.59 31.41
CA ILE A 29 -27.21 -11.80 30.90
C ILE A 29 -26.34 -12.39 32.02
N ILE A 30 -26.87 -13.34 32.78
CA ILE A 30 -26.09 -14.21 33.67
C ILE A 30 -25.68 -15.44 32.85
N VAL A 31 -24.42 -15.48 32.41
CA VAL A 31 -23.82 -16.68 31.83
C VAL A 31 -23.60 -17.69 32.96
N VAL A 32 -24.52 -18.66 33.10
CA VAL A 32 -24.34 -19.79 34.03
C VAL A 32 -23.38 -20.79 33.40
N LYS A 33 -22.13 -20.79 33.88
CA LYS A 33 -21.11 -21.78 33.51
C LYS A 33 -21.38 -23.08 34.28
N VAL A 34 -21.90 -24.11 33.60
CA VAL A 34 -21.94 -25.46 34.14
C VAL A 34 -20.62 -26.14 33.80
N SER A 35 -19.75 -26.32 34.81
CA SER A 35 -18.48 -27.02 34.67
C SER A 35 -18.64 -28.47 35.11
N VAL A 36 -18.44 -29.40 34.20
CA VAL A 36 -18.22 -30.82 34.51
C VAL A 36 -16.83 -31.19 34.01
N GLY A 37 -15.83 -31.16 34.90
CA GLY A 37 -14.46 -31.60 34.58
C GLY A 37 -13.41 -31.33 35.68
N LYS A 38 -12.97 -32.41 36.34
CA LYS A 38 -11.82 -32.64 37.28
C LYS A 38 -11.53 -31.59 38.40
N PRO A 39 -11.24 -32.06 39.64
CA PRO A 39 -11.40 -31.25 40.87
C PRO A 39 -10.46 -30.06 41.07
N TYR A 40 -9.32 -29.98 40.37
CA TYR A 40 -8.34 -28.90 40.57
C TYR A 40 -8.68 -27.59 39.80
N ASN A 41 -9.36 -27.69 38.66
CA ASN A 41 -9.78 -26.51 37.86
C ASN A 41 -11.19 -25.99 38.22
N ALA A 42 -11.99 -26.80 38.92
CA ALA A 42 -13.33 -26.43 39.39
C ALA A 42 -13.32 -25.35 40.48
N MET A 43 -12.29 -25.34 41.35
CA MET A 43 -12.21 -24.37 42.45
C MET A 43 -11.85 -22.95 41.94
N ARG A 44 -10.88 -22.85 41.03
CA ARG A 44 -10.49 -21.55 40.42
C ARG A 44 -11.62 -20.98 39.55
N SER A 45 -12.33 -21.82 38.79
CA SER A 45 -13.46 -21.39 37.97
C SER A 45 -14.68 -21.00 38.80
N ARG A 46 -14.99 -21.71 39.90
CA ARG A 46 -16.04 -21.30 40.86
C ARG A 46 -15.72 -19.98 41.54
N ILE A 47 -14.48 -19.76 41.95
CA ILE A 47 -14.04 -18.49 42.57
C ILE A 47 -14.15 -17.34 41.57
N ILE A 48 -13.68 -17.54 40.33
CA ILE A 48 -13.78 -16.53 39.27
C ILE A 48 -15.25 -16.22 38.94
N ASN A 49 -16.12 -17.22 38.81
CA ASN A 49 -17.55 -17.00 38.59
C ASN A 49 -18.23 -16.29 39.75
N ASN A 50 -17.94 -16.67 41.01
CA ASN A 50 -18.49 -15.98 42.18
C ASN A 50 -18.01 -14.53 42.29
N LEU A 51 -16.79 -14.24 41.84
CA LEU A 51 -16.27 -12.89 41.76
C LEU A 51 -16.92 -12.12 40.61
N GLN A 52 -17.08 -12.72 39.42
CA GLN A 52 -17.75 -12.12 38.26
C GLN A 52 -19.23 -11.80 38.50
N ASN A 53 -19.91 -12.50 39.40
CA ASN A 53 -21.29 -12.20 39.77
C ASN A 53 -21.44 -10.99 40.72
N LYS A 54 -20.34 -10.46 41.28
CA LYS A 54 -20.38 -9.30 42.18
C LYS A 54 -20.07 -8.00 41.42
N ALA A 55 -20.95 -7.00 41.54
CA ALA A 55 -20.76 -5.67 40.93
C ALA A 55 -19.43 -4.99 41.33
N PHE A 56 -18.92 -5.28 42.54
CA PHE A 56 -17.62 -4.80 43.01
C PHE A 56 -16.45 -5.30 42.14
N TRP A 57 -16.49 -6.54 41.64
CA TRP A 57 -15.42 -7.08 40.81
C TRP A 57 -15.32 -6.35 39.47
N TRP A 58 -16.46 -6.03 38.85
CA TRP A 58 -16.48 -5.23 37.62
C TRP A 58 -16.03 -3.78 37.87
N LYS A 59 -16.46 -3.16 38.97
CA LYS A 59 -15.96 -1.81 39.36
C LYS A 59 -14.46 -1.81 39.64
N PHE A 60 -13.96 -2.83 40.34
CA PHE A 60 -12.54 -2.97 40.66
C PHE A 60 -11.71 -3.29 39.42
N ARG A 61 -12.20 -4.16 38.54
CA ARG A 61 -11.56 -4.47 37.26
C ARG A 61 -11.50 -3.25 36.36
N VAL A 62 -12.59 -2.50 36.23
CA VAL A 62 -12.63 -1.24 35.47
C VAL A 62 -11.68 -0.21 36.09
N PHE A 63 -11.63 -0.08 37.41
CA PHE A 63 -10.68 0.80 38.09
C PHE A 63 -9.22 0.37 37.87
N PHE A 64 -8.92 -0.93 37.95
CA PHE A 64 -7.58 -1.46 37.77
C PHE A 64 -7.10 -1.34 36.32
N GLU A 65 -7.95 -1.69 35.35
CA GLU A 65 -7.70 -1.52 33.92
C GLU A 65 -7.54 -0.03 33.56
N ARG A 66 -8.46 0.84 34.01
CA ARG A 66 -8.48 2.27 33.66
C ARG A 66 -7.45 3.12 34.39
N GLU A 67 -7.10 2.79 35.63
CA GLU A 67 -6.31 3.69 36.47
C GLU A 67 -4.91 3.15 36.78
N VAL A 68 -4.75 1.84 37.00
CA VAL A 68 -3.42 1.25 37.28
C VAL A 68 -2.72 0.89 35.98
N THR A 69 -3.35 0.05 35.14
CA THR A 69 -2.68 -0.39 33.90
C THR A 69 -2.53 0.74 32.90
N PHE A 70 -3.50 1.65 32.81
CA PHE A 70 -3.37 2.84 31.96
C PHE A 70 -2.33 3.83 32.49
N ARG A 71 -2.23 4.09 33.81
CA ARG A 71 -1.19 5.01 34.31
C ARG A 71 0.21 4.43 34.20
N SER A 72 0.39 3.14 34.49
CA SER A 72 1.69 2.46 34.31
C SER A 72 2.08 2.37 32.84
N PHE A 73 1.13 2.08 31.95
CA PHE A 73 1.39 2.10 30.50
C PHE A 73 1.60 3.53 30.00
N ARG A 74 0.83 4.51 30.44
CA ARG A 74 1.02 5.94 30.12
C ARG A 74 2.39 6.41 30.59
N GLN A 75 2.84 5.99 31.76
CA GLN A 75 4.20 6.27 32.23
C GLN A 75 5.25 5.57 31.36
N GLY A 76 5.13 4.27 31.09
CA GLY A 76 6.07 3.53 30.22
C GLY A 76 6.12 4.06 28.78
N TYR A 77 4.96 4.35 28.20
CA TYR A 77 4.81 5.00 26.90
C TYR A 77 5.35 6.43 26.93
N SER A 78 5.07 7.21 27.98
CA SER A 78 5.64 8.56 28.14
C SER A 78 7.13 8.57 28.44
N ILE A 79 7.73 7.48 28.91
CA ILE A 79 9.19 7.37 29.10
C ILE A 79 9.84 6.98 27.77
N LYS A 80 9.24 6.02 27.04
CA LYS A 80 9.71 5.57 25.72
C LYS A 80 9.53 6.64 24.63
N HIS A 81 8.42 7.36 24.64
CA HIS A 81 8.10 8.48 23.73
C HIS A 81 8.40 9.87 24.31
N GLY A 82 8.65 10.01 25.62
CA GLY A 82 9.00 11.30 26.23
C GLY A 82 10.40 11.81 25.91
N PHE A 83 11.27 10.95 25.37
CA PHE A 83 12.45 11.41 24.65
C PHE A 83 12.11 12.14 23.33
N ARG A 84 10.87 12.04 22.84
CA ARG A 84 10.40 12.48 21.52
C ARG A 84 9.29 13.55 21.55
N GLU A 85 8.61 13.79 22.68
CA GLU A 85 7.39 14.64 22.77
C GLU A 85 7.35 15.61 23.96
N GLU A 86 8.28 16.55 24.05
CA GLU A 86 8.10 17.68 24.97
C GLU A 86 7.34 18.82 24.29
N LYS A 87 6.01 18.84 24.46
CA LYS A 87 5.17 20.00 24.88
C LYS A 87 3.72 19.82 24.40
N VAL A 88 2.74 20.12 25.27
CA VAL A 88 1.73 21.17 25.03
C VAL A 88 1.22 21.74 26.39
N SER A 89 1.40 23.06 26.51
CA SER A 89 0.72 24.16 27.23
C SER A 89 0.09 24.03 28.64
N SER A 90 0.12 25.16 29.37
CA SER A 90 -0.14 25.46 30.81
C SER A 90 0.96 25.13 31.84
N ARG A 91 2.06 24.46 31.45
CA ARG A 91 3.11 23.98 32.37
C ARG A 91 4.49 24.64 32.17
N ILE A 92 4.56 25.83 31.58
CA ILE A 92 5.82 26.41 31.06
C ILE A 92 6.78 26.84 32.19
N LEU A 93 6.32 27.55 33.22
CA LEU A 93 7.20 28.01 34.32
C LEU A 93 7.72 26.85 35.20
N ARG A 94 6.85 25.92 35.60
CA ARG A 94 7.22 24.78 36.46
C ARG A 94 8.12 23.77 35.73
N HIS A 95 7.98 23.67 34.41
CA HIS A 95 8.82 22.80 33.59
C HIS A 95 10.17 23.44 33.29
N SER A 96 10.23 24.75 32.99
CA SER A 96 11.49 25.48 32.87
C SER A 96 12.29 25.38 34.16
N PHE A 97 11.65 25.56 35.33
CA PHE A 97 12.33 25.41 36.62
C PHE A 97 12.84 23.99 36.86
N ARG A 98 12.07 22.93 36.56
CA ARG A 98 12.54 21.54 36.68
C ARG A 98 13.62 21.18 35.66
N SER A 99 13.56 21.74 34.46
CA SER A 99 14.59 21.55 33.44
C SER A 99 15.88 22.25 33.85
N ILE A 100 15.80 23.50 34.33
CA ILE A 100 16.93 24.24 34.88
C ILE A 100 17.51 23.51 36.10
N LEU A 101 16.67 22.98 37.00
CA LEU A 101 17.12 22.21 38.15
C LEU A 101 17.82 20.91 37.74
N LYS A 102 17.30 20.18 36.74
CA LYS A 102 17.94 18.95 36.24
C LYS A 102 19.25 19.25 35.50
N THR A 103 19.26 20.23 34.60
CA THR A 103 20.47 20.63 33.87
C THR A 103 21.50 21.23 34.81
N GLY A 104 21.06 22.00 35.81
CA GLY A 104 21.88 22.52 36.89
C GLY A 104 22.46 21.40 37.76
N LEU A 105 21.65 20.42 38.19
CA LEU A 105 22.14 19.25 38.94
C LEU A 105 23.14 18.42 38.14
N LEU A 106 22.91 18.24 36.83
CA LEU A 106 23.86 17.58 35.94
C LEU A 106 25.16 18.38 35.80
N ALA A 107 25.08 19.70 35.69
CA ALA A 107 26.25 20.56 35.64
C ALA A 107 27.04 20.53 36.97
N VAL A 108 26.35 20.58 38.11
CA VAL A 108 26.97 20.44 39.45
C VAL A 108 27.62 19.07 39.59
N ALA A 109 26.91 17.99 39.22
CA ALA A 109 27.46 16.64 39.25
C ALA A 109 28.69 16.52 38.34
N PHE A 110 28.65 17.11 37.15
CA PHE A 110 29.78 17.14 36.23
C PHE A 110 30.98 17.84 36.87
N VAL A 111 30.79 19.05 37.43
CA VAL A 111 31.85 19.81 38.11
C VAL A 111 32.42 19.05 39.30
N VAL A 112 31.57 18.46 40.14
CA VAL A 112 32.00 17.68 41.31
C VAL A 112 32.81 16.46 40.89
N VAL A 113 32.37 15.74 39.86
CA VAL A 113 33.08 14.57 39.32
C VAL A 113 34.43 14.99 38.74
N THR A 114 34.49 16.04 37.92
CA THR A 114 35.75 16.50 37.33
C THR A 114 36.73 17.02 38.38
N GLU A 115 36.25 17.63 39.47
CA GLU A 115 37.09 18.04 40.59
C GLU A 115 37.52 16.89 41.51
N LEU A 116 36.71 15.84 41.64
CA LEU A 116 37.13 14.60 42.30
C LEU A 116 38.23 13.91 41.50
N PHE A 117 38.05 13.82 40.18
CA PHE A 117 39.04 13.23 39.27
C PHE A 117 40.33 14.04 39.19
N SER A 118 40.25 15.39 39.22
CA SER A 118 41.45 16.24 39.23
C SER A 118 42.28 16.03 40.51
N LYS A 119 41.61 15.85 41.66
CA LYS A 119 42.26 15.52 42.94
C LYS A 119 42.86 14.11 43.01
N LEU A 120 42.29 13.16 42.27
CA LEU A 120 42.82 11.79 42.12
C LEU A 120 44.01 11.74 41.15
N ALA A 121 44.00 12.57 40.11
CA ALA A 121 45.02 12.62 39.06
C ALA A 121 46.26 13.47 39.42
N LYS A 122 46.64 13.52 40.71
CA LYS A 122 47.71 14.37 41.30
C LYS A 122 49.10 14.31 40.62
N ASN A 123 49.34 13.39 39.68
CA ASN A 123 50.63 13.21 39.00
C ASN A 123 50.81 14.04 37.71
N VAL A 124 49.84 14.88 37.34
CA VAL A 124 49.96 15.77 36.17
C VAL A 124 49.71 17.21 36.62
N SER A 125 50.76 17.95 36.93
CA SER A 125 50.68 19.36 37.29
C SER A 125 50.79 20.25 36.04
N PHE A 126 49.66 20.51 35.39
CA PHE A 126 49.56 21.59 34.41
C PHE A 126 49.08 22.85 35.15
N THR A 127 49.99 23.75 35.50
CA THR A 127 49.68 24.99 36.22
C THR A 127 49.49 26.13 35.21
N LEU A 128 48.25 26.40 34.83
CA LEU A 128 47.88 27.65 34.16
C LEU A 128 47.80 28.77 35.21
N GLY A 129 48.19 30.00 34.84
CA GLY A 129 48.08 31.16 35.74
C GLY A 129 46.63 31.35 36.20
N SER A 130 46.43 31.72 37.46
CA SER A 130 45.09 31.91 38.03
C SER A 130 44.26 32.87 37.17
N ASP A 131 44.84 33.96 36.67
CA ASP A 131 44.16 34.94 35.81
C ASP A 131 43.84 34.43 34.41
N GLU A 132 44.75 33.64 33.82
CA GLU A 132 44.58 33.05 32.48
C GLU A 132 43.41 32.05 32.43
N LEU A 133 43.18 31.28 33.50
CA LEU A 133 42.07 30.33 33.58
C LEU A 133 40.69 31.01 33.58
N GLY A 134 40.56 32.17 34.22
CA GLY A 134 39.30 32.92 34.24
C GLY A 134 39.03 33.61 32.93
N LEU A 135 40.08 34.11 32.28
CA LEU A 135 39.99 34.63 30.91
C LEU A 135 39.51 33.54 29.95
N LEU A 136 40.06 32.33 30.05
CA LEU A 136 39.64 31.18 29.23
C LEU A 136 38.17 30.80 29.48
N LEU A 137 37.76 30.63 30.74
CA LEU A 137 36.37 30.28 31.09
C LEU A 137 35.38 31.37 30.68
N SER A 138 35.72 32.64 30.90
CA SER A 138 34.92 33.78 30.47
C SER A 138 34.76 33.80 28.95
N THR A 139 35.86 33.55 28.21
CA THR A 139 35.85 33.46 26.74
C THR A 139 34.96 32.31 26.25
N VAL A 140 34.97 31.16 26.92
CA VAL A 140 34.08 30.04 26.54
C VAL A 140 32.60 30.39 26.78
N VAL A 141 32.29 31.04 27.92
CA VAL A 141 30.92 31.47 28.22
C VAL A 141 30.42 32.52 27.23
N THR A 142 31.25 33.49 26.85
CA THR A 142 30.89 34.51 25.86
C THR A 142 30.70 33.91 24.47
N VAL A 143 31.62 33.06 24.01
CA VAL A 143 31.50 32.36 22.71
C VAL A 143 30.21 31.54 22.66
N THR A 144 29.93 30.71 23.67
CA THR A 144 28.69 29.91 23.70
C THR A 144 27.42 30.77 23.74
N GLY A 145 27.44 31.90 24.45
CA GLY A 145 26.36 32.88 24.45
C GLY A 145 26.11 33.54 23.09
N VAL A 146 27.17 33.94 22.39
CA VAL A 146 27.09 34.52 21.04
C VAL A 146 26.51 33.50 20.05
N PHE A 147 26.97 32.25 20.06
CA PHE A 147 26.43 31.20 19.19
C PHE A 147 24.96 30.87 19.48
N LEU A 148 24.55 30.91 20.75
CA LEU A 148 23.15 30.78 21.12
C LEU A 148 22.30 31.92 20.53
N GLY A 149 22.80 33.16 20.61
CA GLY A 149 22.16 34.33 20.02
C GLY A 149 22.05 34.21 18.50
N LEU A 150 23.16 33.90 17.81
CA LEU A 150 23.21 33.70 16.36
C LEU A 150 22.24 32.61 15.89
N TYR A 151 22.13 31.51 16.63
CA TYR A 151 21.18 30.44 16.31
C TYR A 151 19.73 30.94 16.32
N PHE A 152 19.31 31.65 17.37
CA PHE A 152 17.94 32.18 17.44
C PHE A 152 17.69 33.31 16.44
N THR A 153 18.71 34.12 16.12
CA THR A 153 18.62 35.13 15.05
C THR A 153 18.43 34.48 13.68
N ALA A 154 19.24 33.45 13.35
CA ALA A 154 19.10 32.71 12.09
C ALA A 154 17.75 31.99 12.01
N LEU A 155 17.33 31.32 13.09
CA LEU A 155 16.02 30.68 13.17
C LEU A 155 14.88 31.70 13.00
N SER A 156 14.99 32.89 13.60
CA SER A 156 13.98 33.96 13.47
C SER A 156 13.93 34.55 12.06
N ALA A 157 15.08 34.68 11.38
CA ALA A 157 15.15 35.15 10.00
C ALA A 157 14.55 34.14 9.01
N VAL A 158 14.87 32.85 9.17
CA VAL A 158 14.22 31.77 8.40
C VAL A 158 12.73 31.70 8.73
N ALA A 159 12.38 31.89 10.00
CA ALA A 159 10.99 31.90 10.43
C ALA A 159 10.18 33.05 9.80
N GLY A 160 10.78 34.23 9.70
CA GLY A 160 10.14 35.42 9.12
C GLY A 160 9.83 35.31 7.63
N ASN A 161 10.66 34.60 6.84
CA ASN A 161 10.52 34.54 5.37
C ASN A 161 9.78 33.30 4.86
N LEU A 162 9.94 32.13 5.49
CA LEU A 162 9.40 30.85 4.98
C LEU A 162 8.38 30.21 5.94
N PHE A 163 8.62 30.29 7.25
CA PHE A 163 7.85 29.55 8.25
C PHE A 163 6.46 30.14 8.50
N MET A 164 6.31 31.47 8.48
CA MET A 164 5.00 32.14 8.64
C MET A 164 4.02 31.84 7.49
N ARG A 165 4.52 31.35 6.35
CA ARG A 165 3.71 30.90 5.21
C ARG A 165 3.35 29.41 5.28
N ALA A 166 4.01 28.65 6.15
CA ALA A 166 3.79 27.21 6.30
C ALA A 166 2.59 26.91 7.20
N PRO A 167 1.81 25.86 6.93
CA PRO A 167 0.76 25.37 7.83
C PRO A 167 1.28 25.05 9.24
N GLU A 168 0.43 25.18 10.26
CA GLU A 168 0.78 24.97 11.68
C GLU A 168 1.44 23.59 11.94
N ASN A 169 1.05 22.56 11.20
CA ASN A 169 1.65 21.23 11.28
C ASN A 169 3.13 21.22 10.85
N LEU A 170 3.45 21.88 9.72
CA LEU A 170 4.81 22.02 9.23
C LEU A 170 5.64 22.90 10.16
N GLN A 171 5.07 24.00 10.65
CA GLN A 171 5.70 24.84 11.66
C GLN A 171 6.12 24.02 12.90
N ASN A 172 5.22 23.17 13.40
CA ASN A 172 5.51 22.29 14.53
C ASN A 172 6.56 21.22 14.20
N LEU A 173 6.58 20.70 12.96
CA LEU A 173 7.60 19.76 12.49
C LEU A 173 8.99 20.41 12.47
N PHE A 174 9.09 21.62 11.92
CA PHE A 174 10.32 22.42 11.88
C PHE A 174 10.87 22.74 13.29
N LEU A 175 9.99 23.10 14.22
CA LEU A 175 10.37 23.36 15.62
C LEU A 175 10.79 22.10 16.40
N ARG A 176 10.39 20.92 15.91
CA ARG A 176 10.63 19.63 16.58
C ARG A 176 11.92 18.95 16.13
N ASP A 177 12.77 19.62 15.34
CA ASP A 177 14.03 19.03 14.89
C ASP A 177 14.89 18.51 16.07
N ARG A 178 15.21 17.21 15.99
CA ARG A 178 15.92 16.47 17.03
C ARG A 178 17.36 16.95 17.17
N LYS A 179 18.00 17.36 16.07
CA LYS A 179 19.40 17.80 16.05
C LYS A 179 19.53 19.23 16.60
N GLY A 180 18.64 20.15 16.19
CA GLY A 180 18.52 21.48 16.78
C GLY A 180 18.30 21.45 18.29
N LYS A 181 17.40 20.58 18.77
CA LYS A 181 17.16 20.41 20.21
C LYS A 181 18.40 19.90 20.97
N GLN A 182 19.18 18.99 20.39
CA GLN A 182 20.42 18.49 20.99
C GLN A 182 21.52 19.57 21.02
N TYR A 183 21.62 20.38 19.97
CA TYR A 183 22.55 21.51 19.90
C TYR A 183 22.27 22.55 20.99
N ILE A 184 21.03 23.02 21.09
CA ILE A 184 20.61 23.98 22.13
C ILE A 184 20.91 23.41 23.53
N LYS A 185 20.60 22.12 23.77
CA LYS A 185 20.91 21.47 25.05
C LYS A 185 22.40 21.45 25.36
N THR A 186 23.24 21.21 24.36
CA THR A 186 24.71 21.16 24.53
C THR A 186 25.24 22.56 24.85
N LEU A 187 24.83 23.59 24.10
CA LEU A 187 25.21 24.98 24.38
C LEU A 187 24.82 25.42 25.79
N VAL A 188 23.54 25.25 26.14
CA VAL A 188 23.02 25.65 27.45
C VAL A 188 23.76 24.93 28.57
N LEU A 189 24.06 23.64 28.42
CA LEU A 189 24.84 22.89 29.39
C LEU A 189 26.27 23.44 29.53
N THR A 190 26.98 23.69 28.43
CA THR A 190 28.34 24.24 28.44
C THR A 190 28.38 25.62 29.08
N THR A 191 27.41 26.49 28.79
CA THR A 191 27.31 27.82 29.40
C THR A 191 27.05 27.73 30.91
N ILE A 192 26.14 26.85 31.36
CA ILE A 192 25.85 26.67 32.79
C ILE A 192 27.08 26.11 33.53
N ILE A 193 27.79 25.14 32.95
CA ILE A 193 29.02 24.59 33.53
C ILE A 193 30.09 25.70 33.64
N GLY A 194 30.27 26.51 32.60
CA GLY A 194 31.22 27.63 32.60
C GLY A 194 30.90 28.68 33.68
N ILE A 195 29.62 29.04 33.84
CA ILE A 195 29.17 29.95 34.91
C ILE A 195 29.44 29.35 36.29
N TYR A 196 29.25 28.04 36.48
CA TYR A 196 29.48 27.40 37.76
C TYR A 196 30.98 27.38 38.14
N TYR A 197 31.88 27.16 37.18
CA TYR A 197 33.32 27.29 37.41
C TYR A 197 33.74 28.73 37.73
N LEU A 198 33.15 29.73 37.06
CA LEU A 198 33.38 31.14 37.39
C LEU A 198 32.88 31.49 38.80
N LEU A 199 31.73 30.94 39.21
CA LEU A 199 31.20 31.10 40.57
C LEU A 199 32.10 30.45 41.62
N LEU A 200 32.54 29.20 41.40
CA LEU A 200 33.47 28.52 42.32
C LEU A 200 34.77 29.31 42.50
N ARG A 201 35.29 29.89 41.41
CA ARG A 201 36.44 30.79 41.47
C ARG A 201 36.14 32.07 42.26
N SER A 202 34.97 32.66 42.10
CA SER A 202 34.57 33.87 42.86
C SER A 202 34.51 33.61 44.37
N PHE A 203 34.31 32.36 44.80
CA PHE A 203 34.37 31.94 46.20
C PHE A 203 35.79 31.54 46.67
N GLY A 204 36.82 31.73 45.83
CA GLY A 204 38.21 31.47 46.19
C GLY A 204 38.63 30.00 46.13
N TYR A 205 37.91 29.16 45.38
CA TYR A 205 38.24 27.74 45.23
C TYR A 205 39.26 27.49 44.11
N ASP A 206 40.31 26.70 44.38
CA ASP A 206 41.28 26.26 43.38
C ASP A 206 40.66 25.21 42.45
N VAL A 207 40.32 25.64 41.24
CA VAL A 207 39.72 24.79 40.20
C VAL A 207 40.79 23.89 39.57
N GLY A 208 40.52 22.59 39.48
CA GLY A 208 41.42 21.62 38.86
C GLY A 208 41.50 21.78 37.33
N PHE A 209 42.65 21.45 36.75
CA PHE A 209 42.93 21.65 35.31
C PHE A 209 41.98 20.88 34.36
N LEU A 210 41.41 19.74 34.78
CA LEU A 210 40.55 18.90 33.95
C LEU A 210 39.23 19.57 33.56
N GLY A 211 38.65 20.37 34.46
CA GLY A 211 37.37 21.04 34.25
C GLY A 211 37.40 22.03 33.08
N PRO A 212 38.29 23.04 33.11
CA PRO A 212 38.46 24.01 32.03
C PRO A 212 38.82 23.37 30.68
N ILE A 213 39.65 22.33 30.66
CA ILE A 213 40.00 21.61 29.42
C ILE A 213 38.74 20.97 28.79
N LEU A 214 37.93 20.25 29.58
CA LEU A 214 36.70 19.61 29.09
C LEU A 214 35.67 20.63 28.63
N VAL A 215 35.53 21.75 29.34
CA VAL A 215 34.64 22.85 28.94
C VAL A 215 35.08 23.48 27.61
N THR A 216 36.39 23.59 27.39
CA THR A 216 36.96 24.07 26.12
C THR A 216 36.71 23.09 24.98
N ILE A 217 36.85 21.79 25.22
CA ILE A 217 36.52 20.74 24.23
C ILE A 217 35.02 20.79 23.88
N LEU A 218 34.14 20.96 24.88
CA LEU A 218 32.70 21.09 24.66
C LEU A 218 32.35 22.36 23.87
N ALA A 219 33.07 23.46 24.11
CA ALA A 219 32.91 24.69 23.35
C ALA A 219 33.35 24.51 21.89
N LEU A 220 34.51 23.90 21.65
CA LEU A 220 34.99 23.57 20.30
C LEU A 220 34.02 22.64 19.57
N TYR A 221 33.50 21.62 20.26
CA TYR A 221 32.45 20.74 19.74
C TYR A 221 31.19 21.52 19.36
N ALA A 222 30.77 22.49 20.18
CA ALA A 222 29.62 23.34 19.88
C ALA A 222 29.86 24.23 18.66
N VAL A 223 31.06 24.80 18.49
CA VAL A 223 31.41 25.60 17.30
C VAL A 223 31.36 24.74 16.03
N VAL A 224 31.99 23.56 16.05
CA VAL A 224 31.97 22.62 14.91
C VAL A 224 30.54 22.18 14.59
N ARG A 225 29.73 21.89 15.61
CA ARG A 225 28.32 21.51 15.44
C ARG A 225 27.46 22.64 14.89
N PHE A 226 27.75 23.90 15.20
CA PHE A 226 27.01 25.04 14.67
C PHE A 226 27.12 25.12 13.15
N MET A 227 28.33 24.88 12.60
CA MET A 227 28.54 24.84 11.15
C MET A 227 27.70 23.74 10.48
N ALA A 228 27.61 22.57 11.11
CA ALA A 228 26.76 21.47 10.65
C ALA A 228 25.26 21.73 10.85
N LEU A 229 24.86 22.60 11.77
CA LEU A 229 23.46 22.95 12.06
C LEU A 229 22.94 24.07 11.14
N GLY A 230 23.81 25.03 10.80
CA GLY A 230 23.52 26.11 9.87
C GLY A 230 23.17 25.57 8.49
N SER A 231 23.92 24.59 7.98
CA SER A 231 23.54 23.88 6.75
C SER A 231 22.24 23.08 6.93
N GLN A 232 22.03 22.45 8.09
CA GLN A 232 20.86 21.59 8.33
C GLN A 232 19.52 22.32 8.47
N THR A 233 19.50 23.56 8.93
CA THR A 233 18.25 24.32 8.97
C THR A 233 17.74 24.58 7.54
N PHE A 234 18.66 24.65 6.56
CA PHE A 234 18.35 24.61 5.13
C PHE A 234 18.08 23.17 4.64
N TYR A 235 18.78 22.13 5.13
CA TYR A 235 18.51 20.75 4.72
C TYR A 235 17.17 20.19 5.21
N PHE A 236 16.68 20.58 6.39
CA PHE A 236 15.39 20.13 6.91
C PHE A 236 14.22 20.83 6.20
N LEU A 237 14.46 21.98 5.56
CA LEU A 237 13.55 22.53 4.55
C LEU A 237 13.54 21.69 3.27
N HIS A 238 14.50 20.78 3.05
CA HIS A 238 14.39 19.84 1.95
C HIS A 238 13.32 18.78 2.24
N PRO A 239 12.38 18.58 1.31
CA PRO A 239 11.28 17.63 1.47
C PRO A 239 11.74 16.18 1.67
N GLY A 240 12.96 15.83 1.24
CA GLY A 240 13.55 14.51 1.43
C GLY A 240 13.69 14.10 2.90
N GLU A 241 14.25 14.99 3.73
CA GLU A 241 14.45 14.70 5.16
C GLU A 241 13.14 14.80 5.96
N ALA A 242 12.29 15.79 5.61
CA ALA A 242 10.97 15.93 6.21
C ALA A 242 10.06 14.73 5.87
N GLY A 243 9.99 14.36 4.59
CA GLY A 243 9.21 13.24 4.08
C GLY A 243 9.65 11.90 4.67
N SER A 244 10.96 11.63 4.76
CA SER A 244 11.46 10.40 5.40
C SER A 244 11.16 10.34 6.90
N THR A 245 11.22 11.46 7.62
CA THR A 245 10.89 11.51 9.05
C THR A 245 9.39 11.27 9.28
N LEU A 246 8.52 11.94 8.52
CA LEU A 246 7.07 11.76 8.58
C LEU A 246 6.68 10.33 8.22
N SER A 247 7.31 9.77 7.19
CA SER A 247 7.09 8.37 6.79
C SER A 247 7.56 7.39 7.85
N GLY A 248 8.69 7.66 8.51
CA GLY A 248 9.12 6.89 9.67
C GLY A 248 8.09 6.91 10.80
N ASP A 249 7.43 8.05 11.05
CA ASP A 249 6.39 8.16 12.07
C ASP A 249 5.12 7.39 11.71
N ALA A 250 4.67 7.47 10.46
CA ALA A 250 3.54 6.68 9.98
C ALA A 250 3.85 5.17 10.03
N ALA A 251 5.05 4.75 9.58
CA ALA A 251 5.48 3.35 9.61
C ALA A 251 5.57 2.78 11.03
N ASN A 252 6.02 3.59 12.00
CA ASN A 252 6.04 3.20 13.40
C ASN A 252 4.63 3.02 13.96
N ALA A 253 3.70 3.91 13.63
CA ALA A 253 2.30 3.78 14.05
C ALA A 253 1.64 2.50 13.50
N ILE A 254 1.94 2.13 12.24
CA ILE A 254 1.50 0.85 11.64
C ILE A 254 2.08 -0.35 12.40
N ASN A 255 3.38 -0.32 12.68
CA ASN A 255 4.06 -1.38 13.42
C ASN A 255 3.50 -1.53 14.83
N ASP A 256 3.18 -0.43 15.52
CA ASP A 256 2.60 -0.47 16.87
C ASP A 256 1.17 -1.00 16.87
N ALA A 257 0.40 -0.81 15.80
CA ALA A 257 -0.94 -1.38 15.62
C ALA A 257 -0.96 -2.89 15.30
N THR A 258 0.19 -3.47 14.96
CA THR A 258 0.35 -4.85 14.47
C THR A 258 0.32 -5.89 15.60
N ALA A 259 -0.23 -7.08 15.34
CA ALA A 259 -0.31 -8.17 16.31
C ALA A 259 1.06 -8.61 16.87
N GLY A 260 1.19 -8.55 18.20
CA GLY A 260 2.40 -8.96 18.94
C GLY A 260 3.20 -7.80 19.55
N THR A 261 2.81 -6.56 19.33
CA THR A 261 3.34 -5.39 20.05
C THR A 261 2.64 -5.17 21.40
N SER A 262 3.12 -4.26 22.23
CA SER A 262 2.43 -3.97 23.49
C SER A 262 1.23 -3.06 23.24
N GLY A 263 0.01 -3.57 23.39
CA GLY A 263 -1.21 -2.77 23.30
C GLY A 263 -2.03 -2.91 22.02
N TRP A 264 -1.64 -3.77 21.06
CA TRP A 264 -2.37 -3.99 19.80
C TRP A 264 -3.85 -4.36 19.94
N LYS A 265 -4.26 -5.02 21.04
CA LYS A 265 -5.67 -5.36 21.31
C LYS A 265 -6.48 -4.22 21.93
N LYS A 266 -5.83 -3.19 22.45
CA LYS A 266 -6.52 -2.17 23.27
C LYS A 266 -7.16 -1.11 22.36
N PRO A 267 -8.50 -0.93 22.38
CA PRO A 267 -9.20 -0.06 21.43
C PRO A 267 -8.71 1.40 21.46
N TYR A 268 -8.41 1.94 22.65
CA TYR A 268 -7.94 3.31 22.80
C TYR A 268 -6.54 3.54 22.20
N LEU A 269 -5.66 2.52 22.21
CA LEU A 269 -4.33 2.60 21.60
C LEU A 269 -4.43 2.48 20.08
N GLN A 270 -5.26 1.56 19.58
CA GLN A 270 -5.54 1.45 18.14
C GLN A 270 -6.02 2.78 17.56
N LYS A 271 -6.93 3.47 18.25
CA LYS A 271 -7.40 4.80 17.85
C LYS A 271 -6.29 5.86 17.91
N HIS A 272 -5.41 5.78 18.89
CA HIS A 272 -4.26 6.70 19.01
C HIS A 272 -3.25 6.50 17.88
N TYR A 273 -2.87 5.25 17.58
CA TYR A 273 -1.97 4.93 16.47
C TYR A 273 -2.56 5.37 15.13
N ARG A 274 -3.86 5.16 14.91
CA ARG A 274 -4.55 5.67 13.72
C ARG A 274 -4.44 7.18 13.61
N LYS A 275 -4.70 7.91 14.71
CA LYS A 275 -4.59 9.36 14.74
C LYS A 275 -3.16 9.80 14.40
N GLN A 276 -2.16 9.15 14.99
CA GLN A 276 -0.75 9.45 14.72
C GLN A 276 -0.38 9.26 13.24
N ALA A 277 -0.81 8.15 12.63
CA ALA A 277 -0.57 7.90 11.21
C ALA A 277 -1.27 8.94 10.32
N ARG A 278 -2.52 9.28 10.64
CA ARG A 278 -3.30 10.29 9.92
C ARG A 278 -2.69 11.68 10.01
N ASP A 279 -2.27 12.10 11.20
CA ASP A 279 -1.62 13.39 11.42
C ASP A 279 -0.30 13.47 10.61
N ALA A 280 0.44 12.36 10.50
CA ALA A 280 1.66 12.28 9.68
C ALA A 280 1.36 12.38 8.16
N LEU A 281 0.35 11.67 7.66
CA LEU A 281 -0.08 11.76 6.25
C LEU A 281 -0.62 13.14 5.90
N ALA A 282 -1.42 13.74 6.78
CA ALA A 282 -1.91 15.10 6.62
C ALA A 282 -0.74 16.10 6.53
N THR A 283 0.26 15.97 7.41
CA THR A 283 1.47 16.82 7.36
C THR A 283 2.27 16.58 6.08
N LEU A 284 2.27 15.36 5.53
CA LEU A 284 2.92 15.03 4.26
C LEU A 284 2.18 15.65 3.07
N SER A 285 0.84 15.65 3.08
CA SER A 285 0.03 16.42 2.11
C SER A 285 0.30 17.92 2.23
N ASP A 286 0.30 18.47 3.45
CA ASP A 286 0.61 19.88 3.70
C ASP A 286 2.00 20.25 3.16
N LEU A 287 2.98 19.33 3.25
CA LEU A 287 4.32 19.51 2.68
C LEU A 287 4.31 19.59 1.16
N VAL A 288 3.45 18.83 0.48
CA VAL A 288 3.26 18.90 -0.98
C VAL A 288 2.64 20.23 -1.35
N ASP A 289 1.56 20.63 -0.67
CA ASP A 289 0.84 21.88 -0.94
C ASP A 289 1.77 23.10 -0.70
N PHE A 290 2.56 23.09 0.39
CA PHE A 290 3.61 24.07 0.65
C PHE A 290 4.81 23.98 -0.31
N GLY A 291 5.06 22.80 -0.86
CA GLY A 291 6.13 22.57 -1.81
C GLY A 291 5.85 23.15 -3.20
N ILE A 292 4.59 23.06 -3.62
CA ILE A 292 4.09 23.49 -4.93
C ILE A 292 3.98 25.03 -4.99
N ASP A 293 3.27 25.63 -4.05
CA ASP A 293 2.88 27.04 -4.15
C ASP A 293 3.96 28.02 -3.64
N PRO A 294 4.36 28.00 -2.35
CA PRO A 294 5.27 29.01 -1.81
C PRO A 294 6.76 28.74 -2.05
N VAL A 295 7.19 27.47 -2.19
CA VAL A 295 8.63 27.12 -2.33
C VAL A 295 9.02 26.79 -3.77
N LYS A 296 8.10 26.29 -4.60
CA LYS A 296 8.35 25.82 -5.97
C LYS A 296 9.50 24.81 -6.03
N LEU A 297 9.33 23.70 -5.33
CA LEU A 297 10.30 22.61 -5.30
C LEU A 297 10.60 22.06 -6.71
N SER A 298 11.78 21.47 -6.89
CA SER A 298 12.11 20.78 -8.14
C SER A 298 11.26 19.52 -8.32
N GLY A 299 11.01 19.11 -9.57
CA GLY A 299 10.26 17.88 -9.87
C GLY A 299 10.85 16.62 -9.20
N SER A 300 12.17 16.55 -9.07
CA SER A 300 12.86 15.47 -8.35
C SER A 300 12.50 15.40 -6.86
N GLN A 301 12.35 16.56 -6.19
CA GLN A 301 11.99 16.62 -4.78
C GLN A 301 10.54 16.24 -4.54
N LEU A 302 9.63 16.65 -5.44
CA LEU A 302 8.23 16.22 -5.41
C LEU A 302 8.10 14.71 -5.66
N LEU A 303 8.89 14.18 -6.60
CA LEU A 303 8.95 12.73 -6.85
C LEU A 303 9.42 11.95 -5.63
N ASP A 304 10.38 12.47 -4.85
CA ASP A 304 10.81 11.80 -3.63
C ASP A 304 9.69 11.73 -2.57
N ILE A 305 8.83 12.76 -2.47
CA ILE A 305 7.63 12.73 -1.63
C ILE A 305 6.65 11.64 -2.12
N ALA A 306 6.44 11.55 -3.43
CA ALA A 306 5.60 10.49 -4.02
C ALA A 306 6.16 9.08 -3.72
N LYS A 307 7.48 8.89 -3.84
CA LYS A 307 8.16 7.63 -3.48
C LYS A 307 7.99 7.28 -2.00
N PHE A 308 8.06 8.27 -1.10
CA PHE A 308 7.80 8.03 0.32
C PHE A 308 6.36 7.57 0.57
N SER A 309 5.37 8.21 -0.08
CA SER A 309 3.96 7.80 0.02
C SER A 309 3.74 6.39 -0.55
N GLY A 310 4.27 6.08 -1.74
CA GLY A 310 4.19 4.73 -2.31
C GLY A 310 4.90 3.66 -1.47
N GLY A 311 6.07 3.99 -0.92
CA GLY A 311 6.80 3.12 0.01
C GLY A 311 6.02 2.83 1.30
N LEU A 312 5.30 3.84 1.82
CA LEU A 312 4.37 3.67 2.94
C LEU A 312 3.21 2.74 2.59
N MET A 313 2.62 2.87 1.40
CA MET A 313 1.57 1.97 0.94
C MET A 313 2.07 0.52 0.86
N ILE A 314 3.24 0.28 0.27
CA ILE A 314 3.86 -1.06 0.19
C ILE A 314 4.08 -1.64 1.61
N HIS A 315 4.64 -0.83 2.52
CA HIS A 315 4.85 -1.25 3.91
C HIS A 315 3.52 -1.57 4.61
N TYR A 316 2.49 -0.76 4.39
CA TYR A 316 1.16 -0.99 4.97
C TYR A 316 0.50 -2.26 4.43
N ILE A 317 0.52 -2.49 3.11
CA ILE A 317 -0.04 -3.70 2.48
C ILE A 317 0.52 -4.96 3.15
N GLY A 318 1.85 -5.04 3.32
CA GLY A 318 2.51 -6.19 3.96
C GLY A 318 2.20 -6.36 5.46
N LYS A 319 1.80 -5.28 6.15
CA LYS A 319 1.43 -5.29 7.58
C LYS A 319 -0.06 -5.40 7.83
N LYS A 320 -0.91 -5.07 6.86
CA LYS A 320 -2.38 -5.02 6.98
C LYS A 320 -2.96 -6.34 7.46
N LYS A 321 -2.44 -7.47 6.96
CA LYS A 321 -2.85 -8.83 7.41
C LYS A 321 -2.52 -9.16 8.87
N GLN A 322 -1.70 -8.34 9.52
CA GLN A 322 -1.30 -8.52 10.90
C GLN A 322 -2.10 -7.60 11.85
N ILE A 323 -2.99 -6.76 11.33
CA ILE A 323 -3.87 -5.88 12.10
C ILE A 323 -5.25 -6.53 12.19
N PRO A 324 -5.84 -6.66 13.39
CA PRO A 324 -7.16 -7.29 13.53
C PRO A 324 -8.26 -6.61 12.74
N SER A 325 -9.13 -7.39 12.09
CA SER A 325 -10.19 -6.84 11.22
C SER A 325 -11.16 -5.93 11.98
N ASP A 326 -11.42 -6.25 13.26
CA ASP A 326 -12.33 -5.51 14.14
C ASP A 326 -11.64 -4.31 14.87
N SER A 327 -10.37 -4.03 14.56
CA SER A 327 -9.58 -2.99 15.21
C SER A 327 -10.13 -1.57 14.97
N LEU A 328 -10.00 -0.69 15.97
CA LEU A 328 -10.25 0.75 15.82
C LEU A 328 -9.17 1.49 15.01
N TRP A 329 -8.14 0.77 14.54
CA TRP A 329 -7.24 1.24 13.50
C TRP A 329 -8.00 1.59 12.21
N PHE A 330 -9.03 0.80 11.87
CA PHE A 330 -9.89 1.12 10.75
C PHE A 330 -10.97 2.12 11.17
N ALA A 331 -11.17 3.17 10.38
CA ALA A 331 -12.21 4.17 10.64
C ALA A 331 -13.59 3.53 10.58
N THR A 332 -14.50 3.89 11.49
CA THR A 332 -15.89 3.42 11.40
C THR A 332 -16.65 4.31 10.43
N LYS A 333 -17.30 3.70 9.44
CA LYS A 333 -18.26 4.30 8.51
C LYS A 333 -19.64 3.70 8.83
N HIS A 334 -20.66 4.53 8.77
CA HIS A 334 -22.04 4.09 8.96
C HIS A 334 -22.63 3.71 7.61
N GLU A 335 -23.16 2.50 7.48
CA GLU A 335 -23.89 2.04 6.30
C GLU A 335 -25.35 1.79 6.64
N HIS A 336 -26.25 2.38 5.86
CA HIS A 336 -27.68 2.17 6.03
C HIS A 336 -28.06 0.77 5.58
N GLN A 337 -28.77 0.05 6.43
CA GLN A 337 -29.14 -1.32 6.16
C GLN A 337 -30.37 -1.38 5.25
N ASN A 338 -30.36 -2.34 4.32
CA ASN A 338 -31.55 -2.66 3.54
C ASN A 338 -32.50 -3.49 4.41
N TRP A 339 -33.72 -2.99 4.61
CA TRP A 339 -34.77 -3.65 5.38
C TRP A 339 -35.01 -5.11 4.98
N LEU A 340 -34.89 -5.44 3.69
CA LEU A 340 -35.18 -6.77 3.17
C LEU A 340 -34.05 -7.79 3.39
N LEU A 341 -32.82 -7.31 3.65
CA LEU A 341 -31.63 -8.15 3.80
C LEU A 341 -31.10 -8.15 5.24
N THR A 342 -31.80 -7.49 6.16
CA THR A 342 -31.39 -7.34 7.55
C THR A 342 -31.82 -8.54 8.39
N GLU A 343 -31.05 -8.86 9.44
CA GLU A 343 -31.42 -9.92 10.38
C GLU A 343 -32.78 -9.63 11.06
N GLU A 344 -33.59 -10.68 11.22
CA GLU A 344 -34.93 -10.59 11.81
C GLU A 344 -34.90 -9.95 13.21
N SER A 345 -33.83 -10.14 13.98
CA SER A 345 -33.63 -9.54 15.29
C SER A 345 -33.58 -8.00 15.24
N ALA A 346 -32.87 -7.44 14.26
CA ALA A 346 -32.74 -6.00 14.08
C ALA A 346 -34.02 -5.38 13.50
N ILE A 347 -34.70 -6.10 12.59
CA ILE A 347 -36.03 -5.70 12.08
C ILE A 347 -37.04 -5.70 13.22
N THR A 348 -37.11 -6.77 14.00
CA THR A 348 -38.03 -6.91 15.13
C THR A 348 -37.80 -5.83 16.17
N MET A 349 -36.54 -5.54 16.49
CA MET A 349 -36.19 -4.45 17.41
C MET A 349 -36.67 -3.11 16.87
N ALA A 350 -36.40 -2.79 15.60
CA ALA A 350 -36.84 -1.55 14.95
C ALA A 350 -38.37 -1.41 14.91
N LEU A 351 -39.10 -2.50 14.60
CA LEU A 351 -40.56 -2.53 14.63
C LEU A 351 -41.11 -2.34 16.04
N ASN A 352 -40.53 -3.01 17.04
CA ASN A 352 -40.97 -2.92 18.43
C ASN A 352 -40.69 -1.55 19.07
N THR A 353 -39.62 -0.86 18.65
CA THR A 353 -39.28 0.48 19.13
C THR A 353 -39.86 1.60 18.26
N GLY A 354 -40.51 1.27 17.14
CA GLY A 354 -41.05 2.25 16.19
C GLY A 354 -39.97 3.13 15.54
N THR A 355 -38.74 2.63 15.45
CA THR A 355 -37.59 3.37 14.91
C THR A 355 -37.16 2.81 13.56
N SER A 356 -36.47 3.62 12.75
CA SER A 356 -35.77 3.10 11.58
C SER A 356 -34.65 2.13 11.97
N LEU A 357 -34.24 1.27 11.02
CA LEU A 357 -33.06 0.44 11.17
C LEU A 357 -31.83 1.31 11.43
N GLN A 358 -31.15 1.03 12.54
CA GLN A 358 -29.92 1.73 12.89
C GLN A 358 -28.82 1.38 11.87
N PRO A 359 -28.03 2.37 11.41
CA PRO A 359 -26.92 2.11 10.51
C PRO A 359 -25.94 1.10 11.12
N LYS A 360 -25.39 0.22 10.29
CA LYS A 360 -24.35 -0.73 10.71
C LYS A 360 -22.99 -0.04 10.69
N ASP A 361 -22.23 -0.23 11.76
CA ASP A 361 -20.85 0.24 11.86
C ASP A 361 -19.93 -0.68 11.05
N ILE A 362 -19.47 -0.20 9.90
CA ILE A 362 -18.53 -0.91 9.03
C ILE A 362 -17.17 -0.23 9.08
N LYS A 363 -16.10 -1.02 9.03
CA LYS A 363 -14.73 -0.51 9.06
C LYS A 363 -14.27 -0.11 7.65
N ASN A 364 -13.89 1.15 7.45
CA ASN A 364 -13.17 1.58 6.25
C ASN A 364 -11.77 0.95 6.28
N LYS A 365 -11.59 -0.09 5.46
CA LYS A 365 -10.33 -0.82 5.33
C LYS A 365 -9.37 -0.20 4.30
N LEU A 366 -9.80 0.83 3.57
CA LEU A 366 -9.07 1.48 2.48
C LEU A 366 -8.56 2.89 2.85
N TRP A 367 -8.88 3.39 4.05
CA TRP A 367 -8.62 4.78 4.42
C TRP A 367 -7.15 5.21 4.25
N PHE A 368 -6.20 4.31 4.51
CA PHE A 368 -4.78 4.62 4.44
C PHE A 368 -4.30 4.67 2.98
N GLU A 369 -4.76 3.72 2.17
CA GLU A 369 -4.48 3.67 0.74
C GLU A 369 -5.08 4.89 0.02
N GLU A 370 -6.29 5.31 0.39
CA GLU A 370 -6.94 6.53 -0.12
C GLU A 370 -6.10 7.78 0.18
N GLU A 371 -5.71 8.00 1.44
CA GLU A 371 -4.93 9.20 1.82
C GLU A 371 -3.53 9.22 1.18
N CYS A 372 -2.85 8.07 1.07
CA CYS A 372 -1.55 8.00 0.38
C CYS A 372 -1.67 8.24 -1.12
N LEU A 373 -2.69 7.68 -1.77
CA LEU A 373 -2.93 7.82 -3.19
C LEU A 373 -3.25 9.27 -3.57
N ASP A 374 -4.02 9.97 -2.73
CA ASP A 374 -4.35 11.38 -2.95
C ASP A 374 -3.09 12.27 -2.98
N ILE A 375 -2.10 11.98 -2.14
CA ILE A 375 -0.81 12.70 -2.13
C ILE A 375 -0.04 12.44 -3.44
N VAL A 376 0.03 11.19 -3.89
CA VAL A 376 0.74 10.84 -5.14
C VAL A 376 0.04 11.47 -6.35
N LEU A 377 -1.29 11.42 -6.41
CA LEU A 377 -2.07 12.00 -7.50
C LEU A 377 -1.99 13.52 -7.55
N LYS A 378 -1.96 14.20 -6.39
CA LYS A 378 -1.68 15.65 -6.33
C LYS A 378 -0.34 15.99 -6.98
N VAL A 379 0.72 15.25 -6.63
CA VAL A 379 2.05 15.44 -7.22
C VAL A 379 2.02 15.18 -8.73
N PHE A 380 1.38 14.09 -9.16
CA PHE A 380 1.23 13.76 -10.57
C PHE A 380 0.56 14.88 -11.37
N LYS A 381 -0.60 15.38 -10.91
CA LYS A 381 -1.33 16.46 -11.60
C LYS A 381 -0.47 17.71 -11.78
N HIS A 382 0.25 18.12 -10.73
CA HIS A 382 1.15 19.26 -10.80
C HIS A 382 2.33 19.05 -11.78
N LEU A 383 2.91 17.84 -11.83
CA LEU A 383 4.00 17.53 -12.76
C LEU A 383 3.52 17.53 -14.22
N VAL A 384 2.29 17.12 -14.48
CA VAL A 384 1.69 17.20 -15.82
C VAL A 384 1.40 18.66 -16.20
N GLU A 385 0.83 19.45 -15.31
CA GLU A 385 0.57 20.89 -15.54
C GLU A 385 1.85 21.68 -15.85
N THR A 386 2.96 21.30 -15.21
CA THR A 386 4.29 21.92 -15.43
C THR A 386 5.07 21.32 -16.60
N LYS A 387 4.46 20.41 -17.38
CA LYS A 387 5.07 19.69 -18.52
C LYS A 387 6.34 18.90 -18.18
N GLN A 388 6.46 18.44 -16.94
CA GLN A 388 7.59 17.64 -16.47
C GLN A 388 7.34 16.14 -16.69
N TRP A 389 7.22 15.73 -17.95
CA TRP A 389 6.75 14.40 -18.36
C TRP A 389 7.53 13.24 -17.75
N GLY A 390 8.87 13.32 -17.73
CA GLY A 390 9.70 12.26 -17.15
C GLY A 390 9.45 12.04 -15.65
N TYR A 391 9.24 13.12 -14.88
CA TYR A 391 8.89 13.01 -13.47
C TYR A 391 7.44 12.54 -13.27
N ALA A 392 6.51 12.97 -14.13
CA ALA A 392 5.12 12.52 -14.09
C ALA A 392 5.01 11.01 -14.35
N GLN A 393 5.75 10.49 -15.34
CA GLN A 393 5.86 9.05 -15.62
C GLN A 393 6.41 8.30 -14.40
N LEU A 394 7.54 8.75 -13.84
CA LEU A 394 8.14 8.13 -12.65
C LEU A 394 7.20 8.15 -11.43
N CYS A 395 6.32 9.16 -11.33
CA CYS A 395 5.30 9.22 -10.27
C CYS A 395 4.27 8.08 -10.43
N LEU A 396 3.84 7.77 -11.66
CA LEU A 396 2.95 6.64 -11.93
C LEU A 396 3.65 5.29 -11.74
N GLU A 397 4.94 5.18 -12.08
CA GLU A 397 5.74 3.98 -11.82
C GLU A 397 5.79 3.61 -10.33
N VAL A 398 5.75 4.60 -9.43
CA VAL A 398 5.61 4.34 -7.99
C VAL A 398 4.32 3.58 -7.71
N LEU A 399 3.19 3.95 -8.34
CA LEU A 399 1.92 3.24 -8.15
C LEU A 399 1.90 1.86 -8.81
N VAL A 400 2.57 1.68 -9.95
CA VAL A 400 2.78 0.35 -10.55
C VAL A 400 3.51 -0.56 -9.55
N SER A 401 4.57 -0.06 -8.89
CA SER A 401 5.31 -0.83 -7.88
C SER A 401 4.47 -1.20 -6.65
N VAL A 402 3.48 -0.38 -6.29
CA VAL A 402 2.52 -0.67 -5.22
C VAL A 402 1.58 -1.80 -5.64
N ILE A 403 1.00 -1.70 -6.85
CA ILE A 403 0.07 -2.70 -7.38
C ILE A 403 0.74 -4.08 -7.50
N GLU A 404 2.02 -4.11 -7.91
CA GLU A 404 2.78 -5.36 -8.04
C GLU A 404 2.89 -6.15 -6.72
N GLN A 405 2.59 -5.56 -5.56
CA GLN A 405 2.60 -6.24 -4.26
C GLN A 405 1.23 -6.81 -3.85
N LEU A 406 0.14 -6.37 -4.47
CA LEU A 406 -1.24 -6.67 -4.03
C LEU A 406 -1.65 -8.13 -4.24
N GLY A 407 -1.16 -8.78 -5.29
CA GLY A 407 -1.52 -10.17 -5.61
C GLY A 407 -1.14 -11.19 -4.55
N SER A 408 -0.21 -10.85 -3.64
CA SER A 408 0.17 -11.74 -2.54
C SER A 408 -0.88 -11.86 -1.43
N ASP A 409 -1.75 -10.85 -1.30
CA ASP A 409 -2.75 -10.77 -0.23
C ASP A 409 -4.21 -10.80 -0.75
N PHE A 410 -4.40 -10.88 -2.07
CA PHE A 410 -5.70 -10.84 -2.76
C PHE A 410 -6.52 -9.58 -2.41
N TYR A 411 -5.93 -8.40 -2.52
CA TYR A 411 -6.62 -7.12 -2.32
C TYR A 411 -7.13 -6.55 -3.65
N GLU A 412 -8.19 -7.15 -4.19
CA GLU A 412 -8.82 -6.69 -5.44
C GLU A 412 -9.41 -5.26 -5.32
N ASP A 413 -9.92 -4.93 -4.12
CA ASP A 413 -10.52 -3.63 -3.81
C ASP A 413 -9.51 -2.47 -3.82
N VAL A 414 -8.29 -2.73 -3.35
CA VAL A 414 -7.19 -1.74 -3.40
C VAL A 414 -6.71 -1.54 -4.83
N ALA A 415 -6.62 -2.62 -5.62
CA ALA A 415 -6.23 -2.54 -7.03
C ALA A 415 -7.24 -1.71 -7.84
N ASP A 416 -8.54 -1.97 -7.64
CA ASP A 416 -9.63 -1.24 -8.30
C ASP A 416 -9.61 0.25 -7.95
N LEU A 417 -9.41 0.58 -6.67
CA LEU A 417 -9.28 1.96 -6.20
C LEU A 417 -8.14 2.71 -6.90
N ILE A 418 -6.95 2.10 -6.97
CA ILE A 418 -5.78 2.73 -7.59
C ILE A 418 -6.01 2.90 -9.09
N ILE A 419 -6.44 1.84 -9.79
CA ILE A 419 -6.65 1.88 -11.24
C ILE A 419 -7.70 2.95 -11.60
N LYS A 420 -8.84 3.01 -10.89
CA LYS A 420 -9.89 4.01 -11.16
C LYS A 420 -9.40 5.44 -10.93
N ARG A 421 -8.82 5.75 -9.77
CA ARG A 421 -8.39 7.13 -9.49
C ARG A 421 -7.23 7.59 -10.37
N VAL A 422 -6.30 6.71 -10.71
CA VAL A 422 -5.23 7.04 -11.67
C VAL A 422 -5.83 7.25 -13.06
N ASN A 423 -6.80 6.41 -13.45
CA ASN A 423 -7.48 6.56 -14.72
C ASN A 423 -8.19 7.91 -14.81
N ASP A 424 -8.99 8.27 -13.81
CA ASP A 424 -9.69 9.55 -13.76
C ASP A 424 -8.70 10.73 -13.85
N ALA A 425 -7.60 10.67 -13.08
CA ALA A 425 -6.59 11.73 -13.09
C ALA A 425 -5.90 11.89 -14.46
N VAL A 426 -5.75 10.81 -15.22
CA VAL A 426 -5.12 10.86 -16.56
C VAL A 426 -6.15 11.21 -17.63
N GLU A 427 -7.40 10.77 -17.47
CA GLU A 427 -8.48 11.16 -18.36
C GLU A 427 -8.62 12.69 -18.36
N ASP A 428 -8.63 13.30 -17.18
CA ASP A 428 -8.69 14.75 -17.00
C ASP A 428 -7.49 15.49 -17.62
N THR A 429 -6.27 14.95 -17.46
CA THR A 429 -5.03 15.69 -17.75
C THR A 429 -4.42 15.41 -19.11
N VAL A 430 -4.51 14.18 -19.64
CA VAL A 430 -3.81 13.74 -20.86
C VAL A 430 -4.79 13.33 -21.96
N ILE A 431 -5.85 12.59 -21.64
CA ILE A 431 -6.77 12.08 -22.68
C ILE A 431 -7.70 13.20 -23.17
N ASN A 432 -8.21 14.05 -22.27
CA ASN A 432 -9.05 15.18 -22.64
C ASN A 432 -8.28 16.42 -23.10
N ALA A 433 -6.95 16.47 -22.90
CA ALA A 433 -6.11 17.52 -23.45
C ALA A 433 -6.09 17.49 -24.99
N GLU A 434 -5.80 18.63 -25.61
CA GLU A 434 -5.58 18.73 -27.05
C GLU A 434 -4.45 17.82 -27.52
N ASN A 435 -4.42 17.52 -28.82
CA ASN A 435 -3.36 16.70 -29.38
C ASN A 435 -2.03 17.45 -29.30
N PRO A 436 -0.98 16.84 -28.73
CA PRO A 436 0.30 17.53 -28.55
C PRO A 436 0.93 17.85 -29.91
N GLU A 437 1.24 19.12 -30.15
CA GLU A 437 1.95 19.57 -31.35
C GLU A 437 3.45 19.29 -31.24
N ASN A 438 4.03 19.51 -30.06
CA ASN A 438 5.44 19.30 -29.78
C ASN A 438 5.78 17.80 -29.64
N GLU A 439 6.93 17.40 -30.16
CA GLU A 439 7.41 16.02 -30.12
C GLU A 439 7.67 15.53 -28.69
N ASP A 440 8.21 16.38 -27.82
CA ASP A 440 8.42 16.06 -26.40
C ASP A 440 7.09 15.80 -25.66
N ASP A 441 6.03 16.56 -26.00
CA ASP A 441 4.71 16.40 -25.41
C ASP A 441 4.04 15.10 -25.94
N LYS A 442 4.25 14.75 -27.22
CA LYS A 442 3.83 13.45 -27.79
C LYS A 442 4.48 12.28 -27.04
N ARG A 443 5.80 12.32 -26.84
CA ARG A 443 6.55 11.31 -26.08
C ARG A 443 6.06 11.21 -24.64
N GLY A 444 5.83 12.36 -23.98
CA GLY A 444 5.31 12.43 -22.63
C GLY A 444 3.93 11.78 -22.49
N HIS A 445 3.02 12.04 -23.42
CA HIS A 445 1.68 11.43 -23.44
C HIS A 445 1.75 9.91 -23.64
N ILE A 446 2.60 9.42 -24.55
CA ILE A 446 2.81 7.98 -24.76
C ILE A 446 3.38 7.33 -23.50
N ALA A 447 4.38 7.95 -22.88
CA ALA A 447 4.99 7.45 -21.64
C ALA A 447 4.01 7.36 -20.48
N ILE A 448 3.08 8.32 -20.35
CA ILE A 448 2.01 8.26 -19.34
C ILE A 448 1.05 7.10 -19.65
N VAL A 449 0.66 6.93 -20.92
CA VAL A 449 -0.22 5.83 -21.35
C VAL A 449 0.44 4.47 -21.08
N ASP A 450 1.76 4.35 -21.30
CA ASP A 450 2.54 3.16 -20.94
C ASP A 450 2.43 2.83 -19.45
N SER A 451 2.76 3.77 -18.57
CA SER A 451 2.72 3.54 -17.12
C SER A 451 1.33 3.14 -16.61
N ILE A 452 0.27 3.68 -17.21
CA ILE A 452 -1.12 3.34 -16.83
C ILE A 452 -1.51 1.97 -17.36
N ALA A 453 -1.15 1.65 -18.60
CA ALA A 453 -1.38 0.34 -19.18
C ALA A 453 -0.59 -0.77 -18.46
N ARG A 454 0.48 -0.41 -17.75
CA ARG A 454 1.21 -1.31 -16.85
C ARG A 454 0.52 -1.57 -15.51
N LEU A 455 -0.50 -0.79 -15.11
CA LEU A 455 -1.22 -1.06 -13.86
C LEU A 455 -1.98 -2.41 -13.91
N PRO A 456 -2.82 -2.72 -14.92
CA PRO A 456 -3.45 -4.05 -15.03
C PRO A 456 -2.42 -5.19 -15.15
N ILE A 457 -1.35 -4.97 -15.91
CA ILE A 457 -0.24 -5.94 -16.03
C ILE A 457 0.40 -6.17 -14.66
N GLY A 458 0.59 -5.13 -13.85
CA GLY A 458 1.10 -5.24 -12.48
C GLY A 458 0.19 -6.09 -11.60
N VAL A 459 -1.13 -5.92 -11.69
CA VAL A 459 -2.11 -6.75 -10.96
C VAL A 459 -1.93 -8.22 -11.33
N LEU A 460 -1.85 -8.51 -12.63
CA LEU A 460 -1.66 -9.85 -13.16
C LEU A 460 -0.33 -10.46 -12.71
N VAL A 461 0.78 -9.75 -12.93
CA VAL A 461 2.14 -10.19 -12.59
C VAL A 461 2.27 -10.45 -11.10
N SER A 462 1.63 -9.63 -10.26
CA SER A 462 1.61 -9.84 -8.81
C SER A 462 1.01 -11.19 -8.41
N LEU A 463 -0.10 -11.58 -9.04
CA LEU A 463 -0.74 -12.88 -8.81
C LEU A 463 0.12 -14.00 -9.40
N THR A 464 0.62 -13.86 -10.62
CA THR A 464 1.51 -14.86 -11.25
C THR A 464 2.75 -15.14 -10.40
N ARG A 465 3.37 -14.09 -9.83
CA ARG A 465 4.52 -14.18 -8.93
C ARG A 465 4.15 -14.85 -7.61
N TYR A 466 2.99 -14.53 -7.05
CA TYR A 466 2.51 -15.16 -5.82
C TYR A 466 2.20 -16.65 -6.01
N MET A 467 1.53 -17.00 -7.12
CA MET A 467 1.17 -18.37 -7.48
C MET A 467 2.40 -19.22 -7.76
N GLY A 468 3.43 -18.68 -8.43
CA GLY A 468 4.68 -19.41 -8.70
C GLY A 468 4.43 -20.81 -9.25
N GLU A 469 5.10 -21.80 -8.66
CA GLU A 469 4.83 -23.25 -8.83
C GLU A 469 4.19 -23.86 -7.57
N ARG A 470 3.34 -23.08 -6.87
CA ARG A 470 2.69 -23.56 -5.64
C ARG A 470 1.82 -24.78 -5.92
N THR A 471 1.92 -25.76 -5.03
CA THR A 471 1.07 -26.95 -5.03
C THR A 471 0.09 -26.92 -3.85
N CYS A 472 -0.96 -27.77 -3.90
CA CYS A 472 -1.84 -27.96 -2.76
C CYS A 472 -1.08 -28.36 -1.48
N SER A 473 -0.02 -29.16 -1.61
CA SER A 473 0.83 -29.57 -0.48
C SER A 473 1.46 -28.38 0.25
N ASP A 474 1.91 -27.36 -0.47
CA ASP A 474 2.51 -26.17 0.13
C ASP A 474 1.48 -25.31 0.86
N LEU A 475 0.27 -25.20 0.30
CA LEU A 475 -0.86 -24.57 0.97
C LEU A 475 -1.21 -25.29 2.28
N LEU A 476 -1.27 -26.63 2.27
CA LEU A 476 -1.54 -27.42 3.46
C LEU A 476 -0.47 -27.24 4.55
N LYS A 477 0.81 -27.20 4.18
CA LYS A 477 1.91 -26.90 5.13
C LYS A 477 1.73 -25.53 5.78
N GLU A 478 1.32 -24.52 5.02
CA GLU A 478 1.05 -23.18 5.55
C GLU A 478 -0.17 -23.18 6.49
N ILE A 479 -1.23 -23.95 6.19
CA ILE A 479 -2.41 -24.11 7.06
C ILE A 479 -2.00 -24.79 8.38
N ASP A 480 -1.24 -25.87 8.30
CA ASP A 480 -0.83 -26.65 9.49
C ASP A 480 0.17 -25.90 10.38
N ALA A 481 0.90 -24.93 9.83
CA ALA A 481 1.78 -24.05 10.61
C ALA A 481 1.00 -23.12 11.56
N ILE A 482 -0.31 -22.92 11.31
CA ILE A 482 -1.17 -22.05 12.13
C ILE A 482 -1.53 -22.77 13.43
N LYS A 483 -0.96 -22.29 14.55
CA LYS A 483 -1.27 -22.78 15.89
C LYS A 483 -2.52 -22.10 16.41
N TRP A 484 -3.68 -22.71 16.16
CA TRP A 484 -5.01 -22.20 16.54
C TRP A 484 -5.17 -21.91 18.05
N SER A 485 -4.36 -22.52 18.91
CA SER A 485 -4.34 -22.25 20.35
C SER A 485 -3.70 -20.91 20.72
N ARG A 486 -2.89 -20.31 19.85
CA ARG A 486 -2.19 -19.04 20.11
C ARG A 486 -2.92 -17.88 19.46
N GLU A 487 -3.22 -16.86 20.26
CA GLU A 487 -3.95 -15.65 19.80
C GLU A 487 -3.23 -14.86 18.70
N THR A 488 -1.90 -14.97 18.59
CA THR A 488 -1.11 -14.25 17.58
C THR A 488 -0.91 -15.04 16.28
N SER A 489 -1.25 -16.33 16.26
CA SER A 489 -0.97 -17.20 15.12
C SER A 489 -1.79 -16.88 13.86
N PRO A 490 -3.08 -16.46 13.95
CA PRO A 490 -3.85 -16.05 12.78
C PRO A 490 -3.28 -14.82 12.06
N TYR A 491 -2.45 -14.03 12.74
CA TYR A 491 -1.84 -12.81 12.22
C TYR A 491 -0.39 -12.99 11.75
N LYS A 492 0.28 -14.05 12.22
CA LYS A 492 1.69 -14.36 11.93
C LYS A 492 1.80 -15.60 11.05
N ASN A 493 1.13 -15.58 9.92
CA ASN A 493 1.19 -16.63 8.91
C ASN A 493 1.52 -16.03 7.52
N LYS A 494 1.70 -16.92 6.54
CA LYS A 494 1.98 -16.55 5.14
C LYS A 494 0.71 -16.48 4.27
N MET A 495 -0.47 -16.67 4.87
CA MET A 495 -1.73 -16.66 4.13
C MET A 495 -2.04 -15.27 3.59
N PRO A 496 -2.81 -15.18 2.49
CA PRO A 496 -3.24 -13.92 1.94
C PRO A 496 -4.09 -13.12 2.94
N GLY A 497 -3.88 -11.81 2.99
CA GLY A 497 -4.58 -10.91 3.91
C GLY A 497 -6.11 -10.94 3.80
N ARG A 498 -6.69 -11.23 2.62
CA ARG A 498 -8.14 -11.35 2.45
C ARG A 498 -8.77 -12.48 3.28
N LEU A 499 -8.01 -13.53 3.56
CA LEU A 499 -8.47 -14.65 4.40
C LEU A 499 -8.52 -14.30 5.90
N LEU A 500 -7.97 -13.15 6.33
CA LEU A 500 -7.79 -12.84 7.75
C LEU A 500 -9.10 -12.94 8.55
N ILE A 501 -10.20 -12.43 8.02
CA ILE A 501 -11.52 -12.45 8.69
C ILE A 501 -11.97 -13.88 8.96
N ASP A 502 -11.75 -14.78 7.99
CA ASP A 502 -12.15 -16.16 8.09
C ASP A 502 -11.22 -16.95 9.02
N LEU A 503 -9.92 -16.63 9.02
CA LEU A 503 -8.93 -17.17 9.97
C LEU A 503 -9.24 -16.72 11.40
N GLU A 504 -9.61 -15.45 11.61
CA GLU A 504 -10.06 -14.91 12.90
C GLU A 504 -11.33 -15.63 13.38
N THR A 505 -12.27 -15.89 12.48
CA THR A 505 -13.52 -16.59 12.79
C THR A 505 -13.29 -18.05 13.14
N THR A 506 -12.40 -18.73 12.40
CA THR A 506 -11.96 -20.10 12.68
C THR A 506 -11.26 -20.17 14.04
N HIS A 507 -10.37 -19.21 14.33
CA HIS A 507 -9.70 -19.10 15.63
C HIS A 507 -10.69 -18.87 16.77
N ARG A 508 -11.66 -17.95 16.61
CA ARG A 508 -12.72 -17.70 17.62
C ARG A 508 -13.54 -18.97 17.88
N SER A 509 -13.88 -19.71 16.83
CA SER A 509 -14.64 -20.96 16.94
C SER A 509 -13.83 -22.04 17.67
N TYR A 510 -12.55 -22.21 17.32
CA TYR A 510 -11.63 -23.13 17.99
C TYR A 510 -11.46 -22.82 19.47
N VAL A 511 -11.24 -21.54 19.83
CA VAL A 511 -11.10 -21.12 21.24
C VAL A 511 -12.41 -21.35 22.01
N SER A 512 -13.55 -21.10 21.37
CA SER A 512 -14.87 -21.32 21.99
C SER A 512 -15.14 -22.81 22.23
N GLU A 513 -14.82 -23.67 21.26
CA GLU A 513 -14.90 -25.12 21.38
C GLU A 513 -14.07 -25.64 22.56
N VAL A 514 -12.79 -25.26 22.64
CA VAL A 514 -11.92 -25.66 23.74
C VAL A 514 -12.42 -25.11 25.09
N ALA A 515 -13.00 -23.91 25.11
CA ALA A 515 -13.54 -23.31 26.33
C ALA A 515 -14.82 -23.99 26.84
N ILE A 516 -15.66 -24.51 25.94
CA ILE A 516 -16.94 -25.17 26.27
C ILE A 516 -16.72 -26.66 26.56
N GLU A 517 -16.04 -27.35 25.65
CA GLU A 517 -15.92 -28.82 25.64
C GLU A 517 -14.64 -29.32 26.34
N GLY A 518 -13.68 -28.42 26.62
CA GLY A 518 -12.41 -28.74 27.26
C GLY A 518 -11.40 -29.47 26.37
N LYS A 519 -11.77 -29.82 25.13
CA LYS A 519 -10.93 -30.46 24.11
C LYS A 519 -11.36 -30.04 22.71
N GLN A 520 -10.48 -30.18 21.74
CA GLN A 520 -10.82 -30.06 20.32
C GLN A 520 -11.66 -31.28 19.89
N ILE A 521 -12.83 -31.04 19.29
CA ILE A 521 -13.69 -32.06 18.69
C ILE A 521 -13.53 -32.02 17.16
N SER A 522 -13.39 -30.82 16.61
CA SER A 522 -13.26 -30.53 15.18
C SER A 522 -12.00 -31.18 14.61
N PRO A 523 -12.12 -32.10 13.63
CA PRO A 523 -10.97 -32.82 13.11
C PRO A 523 -10.09 -31.92 12.22
N GLN A 524 -8.78 -32.16 12.22
CA GLN A 524 -7.82 -31.34 11.46
C GLN A 524 -8.11 -31.31 9.96
N TRP A 525 -8.60 -32.42 9.39
CA TRP A 525 -8.96 -32.48 7.98
C TRP A 525 -10.08 -31.49 7.62
N TYR A 526 -11.00 -31.22 8.55
CA TYR A 526 -12.11 -30.29 8.31
C TYR A 526 -11.63 -28.84 8.26
N ILE A 527 -10.70 -28.48 9.17
CA ILE A 527 -10.05 -27.16 9.17
C ILE A 527 -9.29 -26.93 7.86
N ARG A 528 -8.56 -27.96 7.38
CA ARG A 528 -7.88 -27.92 6.08
C ARG A 528 -8.88 -27.70 4.94
N THR A 529 -9.93 -28.50 4.84
CA THR A 529 -10.95 -28.36 3.78
C THR A 529 -11.57 -26.97 3.74
N ILE A 530 -11.99 -26.42 4.89
CA ILE A 530 -12.59 -25.07 4.93
C ILE A 530 -11.59 -23.99 4.54
N THR A 531 -10.37 -24.04 5.08
CA THR A 531 -9.36 -23.00 4.82
C THR A 531 -8.91 -23.04 3.36
N THR A 532 -8.72 -24.23 2.79
CA THR A 532 -8.43 -24.40 1.36
C THR A 532 -9.57 -23.88 0.48
N GLN A 533 -10.83 -24.17 0.83
CA GLN A 533 -11.95 -23.67 0.05
C GLN A 533 -12.04 -22.13 0.08
N GLN A 534 -11.87 -21.51 1.23
CA GLN A 534 -11.87 -20.05 1.35
C GLN A 534 -10.72 -19.43 0.56
N TYR A 535 -9.54 -20.06 0.61
CA TYR A 535 -8.39 -19.67 -0.21
C TYR A 535 -8.73 -19.68 -1.70
N LEU A 536 -9.24 -20.80 -2.22
CA LEU A 536 -9.60 -20.94 -3.63
C LEU A 536 -10.71 -19.96 -4.03
N ARG A 537 -11.67 -19.67 -3.16
CA ARG A 537 -12.74 -18.70 -3.41
C ARG A 537 -12.18 -17.28 -3.58
N PHE A 538 -11.31 -16.82 -2.68
CA PHE A 538 -10.72 -15.48 -2.78
C PHE A 538 -9.73 -15.36 -3.93
N MET A 539 -8.94 -16.42 -4.18
CA MET A 539 -8.04 -16.49 -5.32
C MET A 539 -8.83 -16.40 -6.64
N ASN A 540 -9.91 -17.17 -6.78
CA ASN A 540 -10.78 -17.09 -7.95
C ASN A 540 -11.42 -15.71 -8.10
N LYS A 541 -11.87 -15.10 -7.00
CA LYS A 541 -12.41 -13.72 -7.04
C LYS A 541 -11.37 -12.72 -7.57
N TYR A 542 -10.12 -12.83 -7.13
CA TYR A 542 -9.04 -11.97 -7.62
C TYR A 542 -8.72 -12.27 -9.08
N TYR A 543 -8.73 -13.55 -9.50
CA TYR A 543 -8.53 -13.95 -10.88
C TYR A 543 -9.62 -13.41 -11.82
N GLU A 544 -10.89 -13.52 -11.43
CA GLU A 544 -12.02 -12.93 -12.16
C GLU A 544 -11.90 -11.41 -12.29
N TYR A 545 -11.43 -10.73 -11.23
CA TYR A 545 -11.12 -9.31 -11.31
C TYR A 545 -10.00 -9.01 -12.32
N VAL A 546 -8.92 -9.80 -12.34
CA VAL A 546 -7.87 -9.65 -13.36
C VAL A 546 -8.46 -9.82 -14.76
N LYS A 547 -9.32 -10.82 -14.99
CA LYS A 547 -9.99 -11.01 -16.29
C LYS A 547 -10.88 -9.83 -16.67
N SER A 548 -11.60 -9.24 -15.71
CA SER A 548 -12.51 -8.13 -15.98
C SER A 548 -11.78 -6.88 -16.50
N LEU A 549 -10.52 -6.66 -16.10
CA LEU A 549 -9.67 -5.57 -16.59
C LEU A 549 -9.48 -5.56 -18.12
N ASN A 550 -9.66 -6.70 -18.81
CA ASN A 550 -9.68 -6.74 -20.27
C ASN A 550 -10.73 -5.77 -20.85
N LYS A 551 -11.96 -5.85 -20.33
CA LYS A 551 -13.09 -5.02 -20.79
C LYS A 551 -13.16 -3.70 -20.04
N ASP A 552 -13.09 -3.77 -18.71
CA ASP A 552 -13.31 -2.63 -17.82
C ASP A 552 -12.23 -1.55 -17.96
N PHE A 553 -11.04 -1.91 -18.43
CA PHE A 553 -9.92 -0.98 -18.59
C PHE A 553 -9.46 -0.85 -20.04
N TYR A 554 -9.00 -1.93 -20.68
CA TYR A 554 -8.39 -1.81 -22.02
C TYR A 554 -9.43 -1.46 -23.08
N GLU A 555 -10.53 -2.21 -23.17
CA GLU A 555 -11.58 -1.97 -24.18
C GLU A 555 -12.23 -0.59 -24.02
N ASP A 556 -12.58 -0.20 -22.78
CA ASP A 556 -13.15 1.13 -22.48
C ASP A 556 -12.19 2.26 -22.86
N LYS A 557 -10.92 2.18 -22.42
CA LYS A 557 -9.94 3.23 -22.68
C LYS A 557 -9.58 3.34 -24.16
N LEU A 558 -9.46 2.21 -24.86
CA LEU A 558 -9.20 2.19 -26.29
C LEU A 558 -10.33 2.88 -27.07
N LYS A 559 -11.60 2.63 -26.72
CA LYS A 559 -12.76 3.33 -27.29
C LYS A 559 -12.66 4.84 -27.08
N LYS A 560 -12.31 5.30 -25.88
CA LYS A 560 -12.14 6.73 -25.57
C LYS A 560 -11.01 7.38 -26.37
N LEU A 561 -9.85 6.73 -26.50
CA LEU A 561 -8.72 7.25 -27.26
C LEU A 561 -9.02 7.33 -28.77
N LEU A 562 -9.71 6.32 -29.32
CA LEU A 562 -10.17 6.33 -30.71
C LEU A 562 -11.13 7.47 -30.99
N GLN A 563 -12.12 7.72 -30.11
CA GLN A 563 -13.05 8.85 -30.26
C GLN A 563 -12.33 10.20 -30.31
N LYS A 564 -11.20 10.32 -29.60
CA LYS A 564 -10.36 11.53 -29.56
C LYS A 564 -9.27 11.55 -30.65
N HIS A 565 -9.26 10.57 -31.56
CA HIS A 565 -8.29 10.45 -32.66
C HIS A 565 -6.82 10.42 -32.19
N LYS A 566 -6.57 9.86 -30.99
CA LYS A 566 -5.23 9.75 -30.39
C LYS A 566 -4.53 8.46 -30.83
N TYR A 567 -4.21 8.34 -32.12
CA TYR A 567 -3.80 7.08 -32.74
C TYR A 567 -2.49 6.49 -32.17
N LEU A 568 -1.46 7.32 -31.89
CA LEU A 568 -0.19 6.84 -31.34
C LEU A 568 -0.37 6.25 -29.93
N GLN A 569 -1.13 6.93 -29.08
CA GLN A 569 -1.47 6.45 -27.74
C GLN A 569 -2.33 5.19 -27.80
N THR A 570 -3.24 5.12 -28.78
CA THR A 570 -4.09 3.94 -28.99
C THR A 570 -3.24 2.73 -29.41
N ALA A 571 -2.29 2.91 -30.33
CA ALA A 571 -1.38 1.85 -30.75
C ALA A 571 -0.55 1.34 -29.57
N HIS A 572 0.03 2.25 -28.78
CA HIS A 572 0.82 1.86 -27.60
C HIS A 572 0.00 1.17 -26.51
N LEU A 573 -1.24 1.63 -26.25
CA LEU A 573 -2.14 0.95 -25.32
C LEU A 573 -2.47 -0.47 -25.80
N THR A 574 -2.66 -0.64 -27.12
CA THR A 574 -2.99 -1.94 -27.71
C THR A 574 -1.82 -2.92 -27.65
N ASP A 575 -0.58 -2.45 -27.84
CA ASP A 575 0.64 -3.23 -27.58
C ASP A 575 0.65 -3.82 -26.16
N ARG A 576 0.39 -2.96 -25.15
CA ARG A 576 0.28 -3.41 -23.75
C ARG A 576 -0.91 -4.34 -23.50
N TRP A 577 -2.01 -4.17 -24.24
CA TRP A 577 -3.17 -5.06 -24.16
C TRP A 577 -2.86 -6.46 -24.70
N ILE A 578 -2.11 -6.56 -25.80
CA ILE A 578 -1.61 -7.84 -26.33
C ILE A 578 -0.69 -8.52 -25.31
N GLU A 579 0.24 -7.75 -24.71
CA GLU A 579 1.10 -8.25 -23.62
C GLU A 579 0.28 -8.79 -22.44
N PHE A 580 -0.72 -8.03 -21.99
CA PHE A 580 -1.63 -8.41 -20.92
C PHE A 580 -2.36 -9.71 -21.22
N SER A 581 -2.95 -9.84 -22.41
CA SER A 581 -3.73 -11.01 -22.84
C SER A 581 -2.86 -12.28 -22.89
N ASN A 582 -1.65 -12.18 -23.43
CA ASN A 582 -0.69 -13.28 -23.46
C ASN A 582 -0.25 -13.72 -22.05
N LYS A 583 -0.01 -12.76 -21.15
CA LYS A 583 0.31 -13.06 -19.76
C LYS A 583 -0.89 -13.66 -19.02
N LEU A 584 -2.11 -13.27 -19.35
CA LEU A 584 -3.33 -13.75 -18.72
C LEU A 584 -3.60 -15.21 -19.04
N LEU A 585 -3.35 -15.61 -20.29
CA LEU A 585 -3.33 -17.02 -20.70
C LEU A 585 -2.41 -17.82 -19.78
N SER A 586 -1.16 -17.40 -19.60
CA SER A 586 -0.19 -18.11 -18.74
C SER A 586 -0.62 -18.22 -17.27
N LEU A 587 -1.33 -17.21 -16.76
CA LEU A 587 -1.87 -17.20 -15.41
C LEU A 587 -3.04 -18.18 -15.26
N GLY A 588 -3.93 -18.25 -16.26
CA GLY A 588 -5.07 -19.17 -16.27
C GLY A 588 -4.65 -20.62 -16.06
N TRP A 589 -3.63 -21.09 -16.80
CA TRP A 589 -3.06 -22.42 -16.63
C TRP A 589 -2.56 -22.71 -15.21
N ARG A 590 -1.94 -21.73 -14.54
CA ARG A 590 -1.42 -21.88 -13.17
C ARG A 590 -2.53 -21.94 -12.14
N VAL A 591 -3.56 -21.11 -12.31
CA VAL A 591 -4.74 -21.09 -11.44
C VAL A 591 -5.48 -22.42 -11.55
N GLN A 592 -5.73 -22.88 -12.77
CA GLN A 592 -6.39 -24.15 -13.04
C GLN A 592 -5.63 -25.32 -12.40
N ARG A 593 -4.32 -25.42 -12.62
CA ARG A 593 -3.49 -26.46 -12.01
C ARG A 593 -3.62 -26.51 -10.49
N LEU A 594 -3.63 -25.35 -9.82
CA LEU A 594 -3.78 -25.33 -8.36
C LEU A 594 -5.18 -25.78 -7.91
N VAL A 595 -6.23 -25.40 -8.65
CA VAL A 595 -7.60 -25.84 -8.37
C VAL A 595 -7.71 -27.37 -8.49
N ASP A 596 -7.15 -27.93 -9.56
CA ASP A 596 -7.13 -29.38 -9.83
C ASP A 596 -6.34 -30.13 -8.75
N ASP A 597 -5.16 -29.64 -8.38
CA ASP A 597 -4.33 -30.21 -7.29
C ASP A 597 -5.07 -30.20 -5.93
N CYS A 598 -6.00 -29.28 -5.71
CA CYS A 598 -6.72 -29.16 -4.44
C CYS A 598 -8.00 -30.00 -4.36
N VAL A 599 -8.43 -30.67 -5.44
CA VAL A 599 -9.68 -31.44 -5.49
C VAL A 599 -9.74 -32.52 -4.40
N GLU A 600 -8.60 -33.14 -4.06
CA GLU A 600 -8.51 -34.15 -2.99
C GLU A 600 -8.94 -33.63 -1.60
N GLN A 601 -8.92 -32.31 -1.39
CA GLN A 601 -9.35 -31.69 -0.13
C GLN A 601 -10.86 -31.51 -0.03
N LYS A 602 -11.62 -31.75 -1.12
CA LYS A 602 -13.09 -31.71 -1.15
C LYS A 602 -13.68 -32.93 -0.44
N LYS A 603 -13.67 -32.90 0.90
CA LYS A 603 -14.21 -33.97 1.76
C LYS A 603 -15.66 -33.75 2.18
N VAL A 604 -16.17 -32.53 2.02
CA VAL A 604 -17.55 -32.15 2.36
C VAL A 604 -18.32 -31.98 1.06
N GLN A 605 -19.40 -32.75 0.85
CA GLN A 605 -20.14 -32.77 -0.41
C GLN A 605 -20.91 -31.47 -0.67
N ASP A 606 -21.52 -30.89 0.36
CA ASP A 606 -22.39 -29.71 0.24
C ASP A 606 -21.65 -28.37 0.20
N LEU A 607 -20.31 -28.39 0.25
CA LEU A 607 -19.50 -27.18 0.35
C LEU A 607 -19.15 -26.65 -1.04
N PRO A 608 -19.46 -25.38 -1.38
CA PRO A 608 -19.24 -24.85 -2.72
C PRO A 608 -17.74 -24.79 -3.01
N TRP A 609 -17.31 -25.48 -4.06
CA TRP A 609 -15.91 -25.60 -4.46
C TRP A 609 -15.69 -24.87 -5.79
N THR A 610 -14.58 -24.15 -5.92
CA THR A 610 -14.23 -23.49 -7.18
C THR A 610 -13.97 -24.53 -8.25
N SER A 611 -14.62 -24.41 -9.40
CA SER A 611 -14.39 -25.23 -10.60
C SER A 611 -14.16 -24.31 -11.79
N ILE A 612 -13.10 -24.59 -12.55
CA ILE A 612 -12.75 -23.87 -13.78
C ILE A 612 -12.75 -24.92 -14.89
N ASP A 613 -13.49 -24.66 -15.96
CA ASP A 613 -13.51 -25.52 -17.13
C ASP A 613 -12.35 -25.14 -18.06
N PRO A 614 -11.38 -26.05 -18.32
CA PRO A 614 -10.14 -25.71 -19.02
C PRO A 614 -10.36 -25.20 -20.46
N ASP A 615 -11.29 -25.83 -21.18
CA ASP A 615 -11.46 -25.58 -22.60
C ASP A 615 -12.15 -24.23 -22.83
N THR A 616 -13.24 -23.98 -22.10
CA THR A 616 -13.97 -22.71 -22.18
C THR A 616 -13.12 -21.52 -21.71
N GLU A 617 -12.32 -21.70 -20.66
CA GLU A 617 -11.42 -20.65 -20.16
C GLU A 617 -10.33 -20.33 -21.19
N LYS A 618 -9.74 -21.35 -21.83
CA LYS A 618 -8.72 -21.16 -22.86
C LYS A 618 -9.29 -20.42 -24.07
N GLU A 619 -10.45 -20.83 -24.57
CA GLU A 619 -11.12 -20.17 -25.70
C GLU A 619 -11.42 -18.69 -25.40
N LEU A 620 -11.95 -18.39 -24.21
CA LEU A 620 -12.24 -17.03 -23.79
C LEU A 620 -10.98 -16.15 -23.75
N LEU A 621 -9.88 -16.66 -23.19
CA LEU A 621 -8.63 -15.91 -23.08
C LEU A 621 -7.91 -15.75 -24.43
N GLN A 622 -8.03 -16.73 -25.33
CA GLN A 622 -7.53 -16.62 -26.70
C GLN A 622 -8.34 -15.56 -27.49
N GLY A 623 -9.65 -15.51 -27.28
CA GLY A 623 -10.52 -14.49 -27.86
C GLY A 623 -10.09 -13.06 -27.49
N TYR A 624 -9.68 -12.80 -26.25
CA TYR A 624 -9.16 -11.49 -25.84
C TYR A 624 -7.89 -11.08 -26.58
N ASN A 625 -6.97 -12.03 -26.82
CA ASN A 625 -5.76 -11.75 -27.57
C ASN A 625 -6.07 -11.47 -29.06
N GLN A 626 -6.95 -12.26 -29.66
CA GLN A 626 -7.41 -12.04 -31.04
C GLN A 626 -8.07 -10.67 -31.19
N GLU A 627 -8.93 -10.29 -30.25
CA GLU A 627 -9.59 -8.98 -30.24
C GLU A 627 -8.57 -7.83 -30.19
N ALA A 628 -7.58 -7.90 -29.28
CA ALA A 628 -6.56 -6.87 -29.16
C ALA A 628 -5.75 -6.70 -30.45
N ILE A 629 -5.35 -7.81 -31.09
CA ILE A 629 -4.62 -7.80 -32.36
C ILE A 629 -5.47 -7.21 -33.49
N ASP A 630 -6.75 -7.57 -33.56
CA ASP A 630 -7.66 -7.05 -34.58
C ASP A 630 -7.84 -5.53 -34.44
N LYS A 631 -7.92 -5.02 -33.20
CA LYS A 631 -7.95 -3.56 -32.95
C LYS A 631 -6.66 -2.86 -33.34
N LEU A 632 -5.50 -3.49 -33.16
CA LEU A 632 -4.22 -2.95 -33.62
C LEU A 632 -4.17 -2.88 -35.16
N ALA A 633 -4.60 -3.93 -35.85
CA ALA A 633 -4.62 -3.99 -37.31
C ALA A 633 -5.52 -2.91 -37.93
N LEU A 634 -6.64 -2.56 -37.28
CA LEU A 634 -7.50 -1.45 -37.71
C LEU A 634 -6.81 -0.07 -37.63
N LEU A 635 -5.70 0.05 -36.89
CA LEU A 635 -4.91 1.29 -36.82
C LEU A 635 -3.90 1.45 -37.97
N ILE A 636 -3.71 0.43 -38.82
CA ILE A 636 -2.76 0.50 -39.95
C ILE A 636 -3.03 1.73 -40.81
N THR A 637 -4.28 1.94 -41.25
CA THR A 637 -4.66 3.06 -42.11
C THR A 637 -4.38 4.42 -41.47
N PRO A 638 -4.90 4.76 -40.26
CA PRO A 638 -4.62 6.07 -39.67
C PRO A 638 -3.13 6.28 -39.37
N LEU A 639 -2.39 5.25 -38.91
CA LEU A 639 -0.95 5.39 -38.64
C LEU A 639 -0.15 5.65 -39.93
N SER A 640 -0.57 5.06 -41.06
CA SER A 640 0.07 5.21 -42.37
C SER A 640 0.05 6.65 -42.94
N THR A 641 -0.86 7.49 -42.42
CA THR A 641 -1.05 8.88 -42.85
C THR A 641 -0.21 9.88 -42.06
N LEU A 642 0.40 9.46 -40.95
CA LEU A 642 1.19 10.35 -40.11
C LEU A 642 2.51 10.78 -40.79
N PRO A 643 2.96 12.04 -40.63
CA PRO A 643 4.19 12.50 -41.26
C PRO A 643 5.42 11.79 -40.68
N LYS A 644 6.24 11.17 -41.55
CA LYS A 644 7.49 10.48 -41.15
C LYS A 644 8.45 11.34 -40.32
N ALA A 645 8.51 12.65 -40.59
CA ALA A 645 9.36 13.57 -39.84
C ALA A 645 9.02 13.64 -38.35
N GLU A 646 7.76 13.39 -37.98
CA GLU A 646 7.28 13.43 -36.60
C GLU A 646 7.43 12.08 -35.86
N LEU A 647 7.89 11.04 -36.55
CA LEU A 647 7.93 9.66 -36.05
C LEU A 647 9.36 9.13 -35.82
N LYS A 648 10.40 9.89 -36.20
CA LYS A 648 11.79 9.39 -36.27
C LYS A 648 12.34 8.88 -34.92
N ASP A 649 11.92 9.51 -33.83
CA ASP A 649 12.37 9.15 -32.48
C ASP A 649 11.27 8.44 -31.66
N LEU A 650 10.20 7.98 -32.32
CA LEU A 650 9.12 7.19 -31.73
C LEU A 650 9.21 5.71 -32.15
N PRO A 651 8.62 4.78 -31.38
CA PRO A 651 8.47 3.40 -31.82
C PRO A 651 7.74 3.29 -33.15
N ASP A 652 8.11 2.31 -33.98
CA ASP A 652 7.47 2.04 -35.27
C ASP A 652 6.11 1.34 -35.10
N TYR A 653 5.11 2.10 -34.67
CA TYR A 653 3.75 1.61 -34.47
C TYR A 653 3.08 1.19 -35.79
N PHE A 654 3.44 1.82 -36.90
CA PHE A 654 2.89 1.45 -38.21
C PHE A 654 3.42 0.08 -38.65
N GLY A 655 4.75 -0.12 -38.61
CA GLY A 655 5.37 -1.40 -38.90
C GLY A 655 4.86 -2.51 -37.98
N GLN A 656 4.75 -2.22 -36.68
CA GLN A 656 4.16 -3.17 -35.72
C GLN A 656 2.72 -3.55 -36.09
N ALA A 657 1.85 -2.57 -36.34
CA ALA A 657 0.45 -2.83 -36.68
C ALA A 657 0.32 -3.62 -37.99
N TYR A 658 1.18 -3.32 -38.97
CA TYR A 658 1.24 -4.04 -40.25
C TYR A 658 1.63 -5.51 -40.04
N THR A 659 2.73 -5.79 -39.33
CA THR A 659 3.20 -7.16 -39.10
C THR A 659 2.19 -8.00 -38.32
N PHE A 660 1.63 -7.45 -37.25
CA PHE A 660 0.59 -8.15 -36.47
C PHE A 660 -0.69 -8.34 -37.28
N GLY A 661 -1.06 -7.37 -38.13
CA GLY A 661 -2.21 -7.49 -39.03
C GLY A 661 -2.01 -8.58 -40.09
N LEU A 662 -0.81 -8.69 -40.66
CA LEU A 662 -0.46 -9.74 -41.63
C LEU A 662 -0.59 -11.14 -41.00
N GLU A 663 -0.02 -11.33 -39.81
CA GLU A 663 -0.12 -12.59 -39.07
C GLU A 663 -1.58 -12.90 -38.69
N ALA A 664 -2.35 -11.90 -38.26
CA ALA A 664 -3.76 -12.07 -37.92
C ALA A 664 -4.61 -12.48 -39.13
N ALA A 665 -4.36 -11.89 -40.31
CA ALA A 665 -5.04 -12.27 -41.54
C ALA A 665 -4.67 -13.71 -41.96
N TYR A 666 -3.40 -14.10 -41.81
CA TYR A 666 -2.96 -15.48 -42.04
C TYR A 666 -3.67 -16.47 -41.11
N ILE A 667 -3.71 -16.18 -39.81
CA ILE A 667 -4.39 -17.02 -38.80
C ILE A 667 -5.90 -17.11 -39.10
N ALA A 668 -6.54 -15.99 -39.49
CA ALA A 668 -7.96 -15.98 -39.84
C ALA A 668 -8.27 -16.90 -41.05
N ALA A 669 -7.38 -16.93 -42.05
CA ALA A 669 -7.51 -17.85 -43.17
C ALA A 669 -7.30 -19.32 -42.75
N MET A 670 -6.30 -19.58 -41.90
CA MET A 670 -6.01 -20.90 -41.36
C MET A 670 -7.17 -21.47 -40.53
N GLU A 671 -7.80 -20.63 -39.69
CA GLU A 671 -8.94 -20.98 -38.82
C GLU A 671 -10.30 -21.02 -39.56
N ASN A 672 -10.33 -20.81 -40.89
CA ASN A 672 -11.55 -20.72 -41.70
C ASN A 672 -12.54 -19.63 -41.25
N ASN A 673 -12.02 -18.48 -40.79
CA ASN A 673 -12.84 -17.36 -40.31
C ASN A 673 -12.91 -16.24 -41.36
N ALA A 674 -13.81 -16.39 -42.33
CA ALA A 674 -13.99 -15.44 -43.43
C ALA A 674 -14.41 -14.03 -42.97
N ASN A 675 -15.20 -13.91 -41.90
CA ASN A 675 -15.63 -12.61 -41.37
C ASN A 675 -14.45 -11.80 -40.80
N ARG A 676 -13.58 -12.45 -40.03
CA ARG A 676 -12.37 -11.83 -39.49
C ARG A 676 -11.43 -11.43 -40.63
N LEU A 677 -11.21 -12.33 -41.60
CA LEU A 677 -10.38 -12.04 -42.78
C LEU A 677 -10.90 -10.83 -43.58
N LYS A 678 -12.22 -10.73 -43.79
CA LYS A 678 -12.86 -9.60 -44.48
C LYS A 678 -12.60 -8.26 -43.79
N SER A 679 -12.49 -8.25 -42.46
CA SER A 679 -12.20 -7.02 -41.71
C SER A 679 -10.73 -6.61 -41.74
N LEU A 680 -9.80 -7.57 -41.89
CA LEU A 680 -8.35 -7.34 -41.75
C LEU A 680 -7.64 -7.17 -43.09
N PHE A 681 -7.93 -8.04 -44.06
CA PHE A 681 -7.17 -8.14 -45.31
C PHE A 681 -7.11 -6.82 -46.09
N PRO A 682 -8.20 -6.05 -46.26
CA PRO A 682 -8.15 -4.77 -46.96
C PRO A 682 -7.22 -3.74 -46.30
N SER A 683 -7.22 -3.68 -44.96
CA SER A 683 -6.35 -2.77 -44.20
C SER A 683 -4.88 -3.18 -44.30
N VAL A 684 -4.58 -4.48 -44.24
CA VAL A 684 -3.23 -5.02 -44.42
C VAL A 684 -2.73 -4.77 -45.85
N PHE A 685 -3.60 -4.95 -46.85
CA PHE A 685 -3.28 -4.71 -48.25
C PHE A 685 -2.86 -3.25 -48.50
N ALA A 686 -3.68 -2.30 -48.05
CA ALA A 686 -3.34 -0.88 -48.12
C ALA A 686 -2.07 -0.54 -47.31
N GLY A 687 -1.90 -1.21 -46.16
CA GLY A 687 -0.70 -1.12 -45.33
C GLY A 687 0.58 -1.48 -46.07
N ALA A 688 0.63 -2.62 -46.76
CA ALA A 688 1.86 -3.04 -47.43
C ALA A 688 2.21 -2.15 -48.62
N LEU A 689 1.22 -1.62 -49.34
CA LEU A 689 1.47 -0.62 -50.38
C LEU A 689 2.10 0.65 -49.81
N ARG A 690 1.65 1.08 -48.63
CA ARG A 690 2.30 2.20 -47.94
C ARG A 690 3.68 1.84 -47.42
N ALA A 691 3.85 0.65 -46.85
CA ALA A 691 5.15 0.15 -46.40
C ALA A 691 6.15 0.11 -47.56
N TYR A 692 5.75 -0.38 -48.74
CA TYR A 692 6.54 -0.34 -49.98
C TYR A 692 7.02 1.08 -50.31
N GLN A 693 6.11 2.06 -50.32
CA GLN A 693 6.45 3.46 -50.57
C GLN A 693 7.41 4.02 -49.51
N ASN A 694 7.14 3.71 -48.25
CA ASN A 694 7.92 4.17 -47.11
C ASN A 694 9.35 3.62 -47.17
N THR A 695 9.50 2.31 -47.29
CA THR A 695 10.82 1.64 -47.33
C THR A 695 11.61 2.10 -48.55
N ARG A 696 10.95 2.27 -49.71
CA ARG A 696 11.60 2.79 -50.92
C ARG A 696 12.21 4.18 -50.72
N ALA A 697 11.54 5.07 -49.98
CA ALA A 697 12.07 6.38 -49.63
C ALA A 697 13.26 6.29 -48.66
N ASP A 698 13.23 5.36 -47.70
CA ASP A 698 14.29 5.21 -46.70
C ASP A 698 15.60 4.63 -47.29
N VAL A 699 15.48 3.81 -48.35
CA VAL A 699 16.62 3.17 -49.03
C VAL A 699 17.10 3.92 -50.28
N GLU A 700 16.58 5.12 -50.58
CA GLU A 700 16.89 5.86 -51.81
C GLU A 700 18.39 6.12 -52.02
N GLY A 701 19.22 6.10 -50.96
CA GLY A 701 20.68 6.26 -51.00
C GLY A 701 21.50 4.95 -51.00
N TRP A 702 20.87 3.78 -50.92
CA TRP A 702 21.58 2.50 -50.74
C TRP A 702 22.08 1.90 -52.07
N ALA A 703 22.75 0.75 -52.03
CA ALA A 703 23.10 0.00 -53.24
C ALA A 703 21.82 -0.52 -53.93
N GLU A 704 21.79 -0.52 -55.27
CA GLU A 704 20.60 -0.84 -56.07
C GLU A 704 19.97 -2.20 -55.72
N GLN A 705 20.81 -3.23 -55.53
CA GLN A 705 20.36 -4.55 -55.08
C GLN A 705 19.65 -4.51 -53.73
N SER A 706 20.19 -3.75 -52.76
CA SER A 706 19.57 -3.58 -51.45
C SER A 706 18.27 -2.78 -51.54
N LYS A 707 18.19 -1.76 -52.40
CA LYS A 707 16.95 -1.00 -52.59
C LYS A 707 15.81 -1.88 -53.05
N ILE A 708 16.07 -2.72 -54.06
CA ILE A 708 15.07 -3.62 -54.61
C ILE A 708 14.64 -4.61 -53.53
N LEU A 709 15.59 -5.26 -52.87
CA LEU A 709 15.33 -6.28 -51.85
C LEU A 709 14.43 -5.77 -50.71
N PHE A 710 14.80 -4.65 -50.07
CA PHE A 710 14.04 -4.14 -48.93
C PHE A 710 12.73 -3.47 -49.34
N SER A 711 12.68 -2.84 -50.52
CA SER A 711 11.43 -2.23 -50.97
C SER A 711 10.41 -3.27 -51.44
N SER A 712 10.81 -4.42 -52.01
CA SER A 712 9.86 -5.44 -52.50
C SER A 712 9.24 -6.29 -51.39
N GLU A 713 9.86 -6.40 -50.22
CA GLU A 713 9.43 -7.26 -49.11
C GLU A 713 7.94 -7.09 -48.72
N PRO A 714 7.38 -5.88 -48.54
CA PRO A 714 5.95 -5.73 -48.24
C PRO A 714 5.01 -6.21 -49.34
N ILE A 715 5.43 -6.20 -50.61
CA ILE A 715 4.63 -6.72 -51.73
C ILE A 715 4.70 -8.24 -51.76
N GLU A 716 5.89 -8.81 -51.48
CA GLU A 716 6.08 -10.25 -51.35
C GLU A 716 5.23 -10.85 -50.22
N ASP A 717 5.09 -10.13 -49.11
CA ASP A 717 4.21 -10.51 -47.99
C ASP A 717 2.75 -10.69 -48.42
N ILE A 718 2.17 -9.70 -49.12
CA ILE A 718 0.78 -9.78 -49.59
C ILE A 718 0.62 -10.92 -50.60
N LEU A 719 1.56 -11.07 -51.55
CA LEU A 719 1.50 -12.15 -52.53
C LEU A 719 1.52 -13.52 -51.86
N THR A 720 2.40 -13.68 -50.87
CA THR A 720 2.52 -14.90 -50.07
C THR A 720 1.25 -15.17 -49.27
N LEU A 721 0.71 -14.16 -48.58
CA LEU A 721 -0.54 -14.27 -47.84
C LEU A 721 -1.73 -14.63 -48.76
N SER A 722 -1.82 -13.98 -49.93
CA SER A 722 -2.85 -14.27 -50.94
C SER A 722 -2.77 -15.73 -51.43
N GLY A 723 -1.56 -16.22 -51.66
CA GLY A 723 -1.30 -17.62 -51.99
C GLY A 723 -1.76 -18.58 -50.89
N PHE A 724 -1.46 -18.28 -49.62
CA PHE A 724 -1.94 -19.08 -48.49
C PHE A 724 -3.46 -19.05 -48.37
N ILE A 725 -4.10 -17.89 -48.53
CA ILE A 725 -5.57 -17.76 -48.50
C ILE A 725 -6.19 -18.62 -49.59
N LYS A 726 -5.60 -18.66 -50.80
CA LYS A 726 -6.09 -19.54 -51.87
C LYS A 726 -6.01 -21.01 -51.46
N ILE A 727 -4.87 -21.45 -50.93
CA ILE A 727 -4.68 -22.83 -50.46
C ILE A 727 -5.69 -23.17 -49.36
N TYR A 728 -5.87 -22.30 -48.37
CA TYR A 728 -6.83 -22.53 -47.28
C TYR A 728 -8.29 -22.51 -47.75
N SER A 729 -8.64 -21.68 -48.75
CA SER A 729 -9.97 -21.69 -49.35
C SER A 729 -10.32 -23.04 -49.99
N GLU A 730 -9.33 -23.67 -50.65
CA GLU A 730 -9.49 -24.99 -51.26
C GLU A 730 -9.50 -26.10 -50.21
N LEU A 731 -8.63 -26.00 -49.19
CA LEU A 731 -8.54 -26.96 -48.09
C LEU A 731 -9.83 -27.03 -47.26
N HIS A 732 -10.43 -25.88 -46.95
CA HIS A 732 -11.65 -25.78 -46.14
C HIS A 732 -12.93 -25.86 -46.97
N HIS A 733 -12.83 -25.94 -48.31
CA HIS A 733 -13.95 -25.85 -49.25
C HIS A 733 -14.82 -24.59 -49.03
N ASN A 734 -14.18 -23.47 -48.71
CA ASN A 734 -14.85 -22.20 -48.44
C ASN A 734 -14.37 -21.13 -49.43
N GLU A 735 -15.14 -20.91 -50.49
CA GLU A 735 -14.83 -19.93 -51.53
C GLU A 735 -14.89 -18.48 -51.04
N GLU A 736 -15.60 -18.20 -49.93
CA GLU A 736 -15.69 -16.85 -49.36
C GLU A 736 -14.32 -16.30 -48.93
N LEU A 737 -13.40 -17.17 -48.48
CA LEU A 737 -12.04 -16.79 -48.11
C LEU A 737 -11.28 -16.20 -49.31
N TRP A 738 -11.35 -16.86 -50.46
CA TRP A 738 -10.72 -16.37 -51.68
C TRP A 738 -11.47 -15.15 -52.25
N GLY A 739 -12.80 -15.13 -52.13
CA GLY A 739 -13.63 -14.00 -52.56
C GLY A 739 -13.19 -12.67 -51.96
N VAL A 740 -12.88 -12.63 -50.65
CA VAL A 740 -12.35 -11.43 -49.97
C VAL A 740 -11.04 -10.97 -50.59
N CYS A 741 -10.12 -11.90 -50.84
CA CYS A 741 -8.81 -11.61 -51.41
C CYS A 741 -8.93 -11.08 -52.85
N GLN A 742 -9.71 -11.79 -53.68
CA GLN A 742 -9.95 -11.44 -55.07
C GLN A 742 -10.62 -10.06 -55.20
N GLU A 743 -11.67 -9.79 -54.42
CA GLU A 743 -12.34 -8.48 -54.41
C GLU A 743 -11.39 -7.35 -54.03
N THR A 744 -10.47 -7.58 -53.09
CA THR A 744 -9.50 -6.56 -52.68
C THR A 744 -8.47 -6.28 -53.78
N TRP A 745 -7.97 -7.32 -54.46
CA TRP A 745 -7.06 -7.17 -55.60
C TRP A 745 -7.75 -6.56 -56.83
N ASP A 746 -9.00 -6.91 -57.11
CA ASP A 746 -9.74 -6.40 -58.27
C ASP A 746 -10.11 -4.91 -58.14
N ASN A 747 -10.21 -4.40 -56.90
CA ASN A 747 -10.53 -3.00 -56.60
C ASN A 747 -9.31 -2.06 -56.63
N TYR A 748 -8.10 -2.57 -56.79
CA TYR A 748 -6.84 -1.80 -56.79
C TYR A 748 -6.13 -1.91 -58.14
#